data_AF-A0A8S4QT88-F1
#
_entry.id   AF-A0A8S4QT88-F1
#
_cell.length_a   1.000
_cell.length_b   1.000
_cell.length_c   1.000
_cell.angle_alpha   90.00
_cell.angle_beta   90.00
_cell.angle_gamma   90.00
#
_symmetry.space_group_name_H-M   'P 1'
#
loop_
_entity.id
_entity.type
_entity.pdbx_description
1 polymer ?
#
loop_
_entity_poly.entity_id
_entity_poly.type
_entity_poly.pdbx_seq_one_letter_code
_entity_poly.pdbx_strand_id
1 'polypeptide(L)'
;MSDAYIADCVLQIGELQDFVTTYKNCNLNLVKIMEKVCDTPLIEFDIYNVFDIKDLRHKIREMEEEAATKILDMYKEVVTYVIIVYEGFESYITQMAEHWIKYVRRFDQLLEDALRLTIKATMQNMYKCVHGDGTMAPSPLIKMNLYLSDKNHIIYDPTRHELEDTFTTVLEEIIHLMSTIPRLFEKFGLPAGGLKKFKDVITSDTDSNKLQALIDTEIEYNVTLVNEHIRLWSPYSHIWKVDKDDFMVNYRDEGHTAADFDALIINYSNLANAVQIQETVNQIHFITLNSSELKKSIIAHCLVWQTKLGELLRRITEADIDGVYGYIEKSSADAMTMPSNLKELASSMATYERLISEIPTIEKTFPPITDKMMTLAKFEVELGPDMPTRHENIPVHWAEYLLLLEEAKKLLELNKDKFKTELLEQAEVFKEQAKEFCEEFYNTAPTSTDISGKDALAQLKAFRDQLNALRSQEQQIRDGLAVFNLTTPVNLDLQKMEKELEKLEEVWGLVFQWEESWEKYKTQTFWEMETDEMEDNVMFLFRNFNRLSRQLKDKGWDIIDTTRVKVDAFRRTLPLIGDLKNPCMRERHWDRIKALMGVEFDQNSEDFKLDLIMRLNFQAFAEDIAEISNAATMELNIENGLKAIREVWENTTYEMQHHKGDMYKIKNVEEVMQFLEDHQVQLSSMKSTKYVEPFIKEVDYWEKSLGYVAECIEIALQVQRRYLYLESIFSGEDIRKQLPAEVKVFDALTADWTEITGSMYAGSNAVEACLYKPAPYVFNKLNKMVDNLDGILRALEKYLETKRQLFPRFYFISNDDLLEILGNSKKPQLIQVHLKKLFDNVNKIRIDKRREPIILEPPLRDKEKRCKRNLALMQKNKSVYEAEVQRHNWRNIYHMALRRAIYAHRWNQVAYLLSKSPIWEHEKSGDLHTYIRAITILLMNHPSAKAQSLLNDYAHMVLACRTNQDKNAVYKSILCLTQKLYGRPHRG
;
A
#
# COMPACT_ATOMS: atom_id res chain seq x y z
N MET A 1 63.45 -79.59 37.74
CA MET A 1 63.26 -78.30 38.44
C MET A 1 63.44 -78.57 39.92
N SER A 2 64.06 -77.65 40.67
CA SER A 2 64.27 -77.81 42.11
C SER A 2 62.99 -77.51 42.89
N ASP A 3 62.81 -78.13 44.06
CA ASP A 3 61.62 -77.90 44.91
C ASP A 3 61.46 -76.41 45.30
N ALA A 4 62.57 -75.68 45.42
CA ALA A 4 62.57 -74.23 45.62
C ALA A 4 61.85 -73.45 44.51
N TYR A 5 61.92 -73.90 43.25
CA TYR A 5 61.21 -73.26 42.13
C TYR A 5 59.70 -73.58 42.19
N ILE A 6 59.33 -74.78 42.65
CA ILE A 6 57.92 -75.16 42.82
C ILE A 6 57.30 -74.37 43.99
N ALA A 7 58.02 -74.21 45.10
CA ALA A 7 57.57 -73.41 46.24
C ALA A 7 57.37 -71.92 45.86
N ASP A 8 58.30 -71.34 45.10
CA ASP A 8 58.20 -69.97 44.59
C ASP A 8 57.02 -69.79 43.63
N CYS A 9 56.81 -70.74 42.69
CA CYS A 9 55.61 -70.76 41.85
C CYS A 9 54.31 -70.87 42.67
N VAL A 10 54.27 -71.64 43.77
CA VAL A 10 53.07 -71.77 44.62
C VAL A 10 52.78 -70.46 45.37
N LEU A 11 53.80 -69.75 45.87
CA LEU A 11 53.65 -68.42 46.47
C LEU A 11 53.08 -67.42 45.46
N GLN A 12 53.67 -67.33 44.26
CA GLN A 12 53.21 -66.44 43.20
C GLN A 12 51.79 -66.77 42.68
N ILE A 13 51.40 -68.05 42.67
CA ILE A 13 50.02 -68.47 42.37
C ILE A 13 49.05 -68.07 43.48
N GLY A 14 49.47 -68.13 44.75
CA GLY A 14 48.66 -67.68 45.90
C GLY A 14 48.38 -66.18 45.85
N GLU A 15 49.42 -65.36 45.67
CA GLU A 15 49.30 -63.90 45.51
C GLU A 15 48.37 -63.54 44.34
N LEU A 16 48.49 -64.24 43.21
CA LEU A 16 47.59 -64.07 42.06
C LEU A 16 46.13 -64.47 42.38
N GLN A 17 45.91 -65.53 43.15
CA GLN A 17 44.56 -65.99 43.52
C GLN A 17 43.85 -65.00 44.45
N ASP A 18 44.56 -64.44 45.43
CA ASP A 18 44.00 -63.43 46.34
C ASP A 18 43.67 -62.13 45.60
N PHE A 19 44.54 -61.70 44.68
CA PHE A 19 44.26 -60.56 43.81
C PHE A 19 43.05 -60.81 42.88
N VAL A 20 42.96 -61.97 42.21
CA VAL A 20 41.81 -62.32 41.35
C VAL A 20 40.51 -62.36 42.14
N THR A 21 40.54 -62.82 43.39
CA THR A 21 39.38 -62.84 44.29
C THR A 21 38.95 -61.42 44.67
N THR A 22 39.90 -60.55 45.01
CA THR A 22 39.67 -59.13 45.32
C THR A 22 39.10 -58.38 44.10
N TYR A 23 39.70 -58.58 42.92
CA TYR A 23 39.22 -58.05 41.64
C TYR A 23 37.77 -58.47 41.37
N LYS A 24 37.44 -59.76 41.52
CA LYS A 24 36.09 -60.28 41.29
C LYS A 24 35.07 -59.63 42.23
N ASN A 25 35.39 -59.49 43.52
CA ASN A 25 34.51 -58.90 44.52
C ASN A 25 34.26 -57.41 44.26
N CYS A 26 35.30 -56.64 43.92
CA CYS A 26 35.16 -55.22 43.56
C CYS A 26 34.27 -55.04 42.33
N ASN A 27 34.45 -55.85 41.28
CA ASN A 27 33.61 -55.81 40.08
C ASN A 27 32.14 -56.15 40.37
N LEU A 28 31.86 -57.11 41.26
CA LEU A 28 30.49 -57.45 41.66
C LEU A 28 29.83 -56.33 42.47
N ASN A 29 30.56 -55.70 43.39
CA ASN A 29 30.02 -54.59 44.19
C ASN A 29 29.80 -53.33 43.33
N LEU A 30 30.69 -53.05 42.36
CA LEU A 30 30.50 -51.96 41.40
C LEU A 30 29.17 -52.11 40.64
N VAL A 31 28.85 -53.31 40.12
CA VAL A 31 27.57 -53.54 39.42
C VAL A 31 26.37 -53.34 40.35
N LYS A 32 26.41 -53.88 41.58
CA LYS A 32 25.33 -53.69 42.58
C LYS A 32 25.09 -52.23 42.96
N ILE A 33 26.13 -51.39 42.95
CA ILE A 33 25.96 -49.95 43.20
C ILE A 33 25.29 -49.29 42.00
N MET A 34 25.63 -49.66 40.77
CA MET A 34 24.92 -49.15 39.59
C MET A 34 23.43 -49.56 39.59
N GLU A 35 23.10 -50.80 39.99
CA GLU A 35 21.72 -51.25 40.17
C GLU A 35 20.96 -50.37 41.19
N LYS A 36 21.57 -50.09 42.37
CA LYS A 36 20.98 -49.17 43.35
C LYS A 36 20.80 -47.74 42.85
N VAL A 37 21.71 -47.25 41.99
CA VAL A 37 21.57 -45.93 41.36
C VAL A 37 20.34 -45.90 40.45
N CYS A 38 20.09 -46.94 39.66
CA CYS A 38 18.87 -47.07 38.85
C CYS A 38 17.60 -46.99 39.73
N ASP A 39 17.60 -47.68 40.86
CA ASP A 39 16.45 -47.85 41.75
C ASP A 39 16.17 -46.65 42.69
N THR A 40 16.90 -45.53 42.55
CA THR A 40 16.75 -44.33 43.41
C THR A 40 16.11 -43.15 42.63
N PRO A 41 14.79 -43.11 42.41
CA PRO A 41 14.14 -42.01 41.68
C PRO A 41 14.34 -40.67 42.40
N LEU A 42 14.40 -39.58 41.64
CA LEU A 42 14.62 -38.22 42.19
C LEU A 42 13.31 -37.58 42.69
N ILE A 43 12.17 -38.01 42.14
CA ILE A 43 10.83 -37.51 42.49
C ILE A 43 9.85 -38.69 42.55
N GLU A 44 9.07 -38.76 43.62
CA GLU A 44 8.05 -39.78 43.87
C GLU A 44 6.92 -39.17 44.71
N PHE A 45 5.67 -39.18 44.21
CA PHE A 45 4.54 -38.56 44.92
C PHE A 45 3.51 -39.58 45.39
N ASP A 46 3.08 -39.45 46.64
CA ASP A 46 1.83 -40.04 47.11
C ASP A 46 0.64 -39.39 46.41
N ILE A 47 -0.15 -40.21 45.72
CA ILE A 47 -1.22 -39.83 44.76
C ILE A 47 -2.43 -39.12 45.44
N TYR A 48 -2.39 -38.91 46.76
CA TYR A 48 -3.55 -38.54 47.58
C TYR A 48 -3.54 -37.10 48.15
N ASN A 49 -2.52 -36.29 47.88
CA ASN A 49 -2.37 -34.95 48.45
C ASN A 49 -2.53 -33.85 47.38
N VAL A 50 -3.42 -32.89 47.64
CA VAL A 50 -3.57 -31.66 46.85
C VAL A 50 -2.71 -30.56 47.48
N PHE A 51 -1.84 -29.94 46.69
CA PHE A 51 -0.92 -28.88 47.13
C PHE A 51 -1.30 -27.52 46.53
N ASP A 52 -0.98 -26.43 47.23
CA ASP A 52 -0.82 -25.12 46.59
C ASP A 52 0.56 -25.11 45.89
N ILE A 53 0.69 -24.47 44.71
CA ILE A 53 1.83 -24.73 43.80
C ILE A 53 3.22 -24.41 44.38
N LYS A 54 3.27 -23.45 45.32
CA LYS A 54 4.50 -23.02 46.00
C LYS A 54 5.01 -24.11 46.95
N ASP A 55 4.10 -24.80 47.63
CA ASP A 55 4.40 -25.92 48.52
C ASP A 55 4.81 -27.16 47.72
N LEU A 56 4.14 -27.41 46.58
CA LEU A 56 4.53 -28.48 45.64
C LEU A 56 5.98 -28.29 45.16
N ARG A 57 6.32 -27.08 44.69
CA ARG A 57 7.67 -26.76 44.21
C ARG A 57 8.73 -26.87 45.33
N HIS A 58 8.40 -26.46 46.55
CA HIS A 58 9.30 -26.64 47.69
C HIS A 58 9.58 -28.12 47.96
N LYS A 59 8.52 -28.96 47.93
CA LYS A 59 8.62 -30.40 48.17
C LYS A 59 9.38 -31.15 47.07
N ILE A 60 9.22 -30.76 45.79
CA ILE A 60 10.02 -31.32 44.68
C ILE A 60 11.51 -31.17 44.98
N ARG A 61 11.95 -29.95 45.31
CA ARG A 61 13.37 -29.64 45.55
C ARG A 61 13.93 -30.36 46.78
N GLU A 62 13.15 -30.52 47.84
CA GLU A 62 13.54 -31.32 49.01
C GLU A 62 13.83 -32.78 48.62
N MET A 63 12.96 -33.40 47.81
CA MET A 63 13.15 -34.76 47.32
C MET A 63 14.35 -34.90 46.38
N GLU A 64 14.53 -33.95 45.46
CA GLU A 64 15.64 -33.95 44.52
C GLU A 64 17.00 -33.81 45.22
N GLU A 65 17.11 -32.96 46.25
CA GLU A 65 18.32 -32.83 47.07
C GLU A 65 18.62 -34.10 47.88
N GLU A 66 17.60 -34.73 48.48
CA GLU A 66 17.76 -35.99 49.22
C GLU A 66 18.19 -37.15 48.31
N ALA A 67 17.65 -37.22 47.09
CA ALA A 67 18.02 -38.25 46.12
C ALA A 67 19.41 -37.99 45.49
N ALA A 68 19.74 -36.74 45.16
CA ALA A 68 21.05 -36.37 44.63
C ALA A 68 22.18 -36.64 45.63
N THR A 69 21.96 -36.41 46.93
CA THR A 69 22.96 -36.73 47.98
C THR A 69 23.21 -38.24 48.09
N LYS A 70 22.15 -39.07 48.07
CA LYS A 70 22.28 -40.55 48.02
C LYS A 70 23.09 -41.02 46.80
N ILE A 71 22.84 -40.47 45.62
CA ILE A 71 23.57 -40.80 44.39
C ILE A 71 25.04 -40.37 44.47
N LEU A 72 25.33 -39.20 45.06
CA LEU A 72 26.71 -38.73 45.29
C LEU A 72 27.50 -39.62 46.24
N ASP A 73 26.86 -40.20 47.27
CA ASP A 73 27.51 -41.14 48.18
C ASP A 73 27.78 -42.49 47.49
N MET A 74 26.82 -43.01 46.72
CA MET A 74 27.03 -44.19 45.87
C MET A 74 28.18 -43.98 44.87
N TYR A 75 28.31 -42.78 44.28
CA TYR A 75 29.42 -42.43 43.41
C TYR A 75 30.80 -42.48 44.13
N LYS A 76 30.87 -42.06 45.40
CA LYS A 76 32.11 -42.15 46.21
C LYS A 76 32.50 -43.62 46.46
N GLU A 77 31.53 -44.51 46.69
CA GLU A 77 31.79 -45.95 46.80
C GLU A 77 32.34 -46.51 45.49
N VAL A 78 31.76 -46.15 44.34
CA VAL A 78 32.25 -46.54 43.00
C VAL A 78 33.71 -46.14 42.81
N VAL A 79 34.06 -44.88 43.11
CA VAL A 79 35.45 -44.39 43.01
C VAL A 79 36.39 -45.20 43.92
N THR A 80 35.95 -45.54 45.13
CA THR A 80 36.74 -46.34 46.09
C THR A 80 37.03 -47.74 45.55
N TYR A 81 36.02 -48.45 45.02
CA TYR A 81 36.23 -49.78 44.44
C TYR A 81 37.11 -49.75 43.18
N VAL A 82 37.07 -48.68 42.38
CA VAL A 82 37.98 -48.53 41.22
C VAL A 82 39.42 -48.28 41.67
N ILE A 83 39.66 -47.56 42.78
CA ILE A 83 41.01 -47.38 43.35
C ILE A 83 41.59 -48.70 43.86
N ILE A 84 40.82 -49.51 44.59
CA ILE A 84 41.27 -50.84 45.07
C ILE A 84 41.71 -51.74 43.90
N VAL A 85 41.00 -51.67 42.76
CA VAL A 85 41.39 -52.42 41.56
C VAL A 85 42.62 -51.82 40.86
N TYR A 86 42.84 -50.50 40.95
CA TYR A 86 44.04 -49.84 40.42
C TYR A 86 45.31 -50.26 41.19
N GLU A 87 45.28 -50.23 42.52
CA GLU A 87 46.42 -50.56 43.40
C GLU A 87 47.00 -51.95 43.09
N GLY A 88 46.14 -52.96 42.91
CA GLY A 88 46.59 -54.31 42.56
C GLY A 88 47.17 -54.48 41.14
N PHE A 89 47.07 -53.46 40.27
CA PHE A 89 47.73 -53.43 38.95
C PHE A 89 48.87 -52.40 38.86
N GLU A 90 49.19 -51.67 39.92
CA GLU A 90 50.11 -50.52 39.91
C GLU A 90 51.48 -50.85 39.28
N SER A 91 52.07 -51.99 39.66
CA SER A 91 53.38 -52.45 39.18
C SER A 91 53.44 -52.77 37.68
N TYR A 92 52.29 -53.02 37.04
CA TYR A 92 52.18 -53.38 35.62
C TYR A 92 51.44 -52.33 34.77
N ILE A 93 50.99 -51.23 35.38
CA ILE A 93 50.07 -50.27 34.76
C ILE A 93 50.64 -49.60 33.49
N THR A 94 51.96 -49.44 33.42
CA THR A 94 52.67 -48.87 32.24
C THR A 94 52.63 -49.79 31.02
N GLN A 95 52.56 -51.10 31.23
CA GLN A 95 52.41 -52.09 30.15
C GLN A 95 50.94 -52.32 29.79
N MET A 96 50.03 -52.12 30.75
CA MET A 96 48.59 -52.38 30.62
C MET A 96 47.72 -51.12 30.40
N ALA A 97 48.32 -49.95 30.17
CA ALA A 97 47.62 -48.66 30.14
C ALA A 97 46.38 -48.63 29.22
N GLU A 98 46.45 -49.23 28.02
CA GLU A 98 45.30 -49.31 27.09
C GLU A 98 44.15 -50.18 27.64
N HIS A 99 44.48 -51.24 28.38
CA HIS A 99 43.50 -52.12 29.02
C HIS A 99 42.87 -51.47 30.26
N TRP A 100 43.66 -50.74 31.06
CA TRP A 100 43.15 -49.96 32.19
C TRP A 100 42.15 -48.87 31.74
N ILE A 101 42.50 -48.13 30.68
CA ILE A 101 41.61 -47.12 30.10
C ILE A 101 40.30 -47.75 29.60
N LYS A 102 40.34 -48.96 29.01
CA LYS A 102 39.12 -49.71 28.62
C LYS A 102 38.31 -50.18 29.84
N TYR A 103 38.96 -50.60 30.93
CA TYR A 103 38.30 -51.02 32.17
C TYR A 103 37.53 -49.88 32.83
N VAL A 104 38.17 -48.73 33.07
CA VAL A 104 37.51 -47.58 33.70
C VAL A 104 36.38 -47.05 32.81
N ARG A 105 36.57 -46.97 31.49
CA ARG A 105 35.50 -46.57 30.55
C ARG A 105 34.28 -47.48 30.58
N ARG A 106 34.45 -48.79 30.80
CA ARG A 106 33.31 -49.72 30.91
C ARG A 106 32.42 -49.37 32.10
N PHE A 107 32.99 -49.09 33.27
CA PHE A 107 32.21 -48.72 34.46
C PHE A 107 31.68 -47.29 34.39
N ASP A 108 32.39 -46.38 33.73
CA ASP A 108 31.93 -45.02 33.43
C ASP A 108 30.68 -45.01 32.51
N GLN A 109 30.62 -45.94 31.54
CA GLN A 109 29.44 -46.18 30.70
C GLN A 109 28.30 -46.87 31.47
N LEU A 110 28.58 -47.83 32.36
CA LEU A 110 27.54 -48.44 33.19
C LEU A 110 26.91 -47.43 34.17
N LEU A 111 27.70 -46.48 34.68
CA LEU A 111 27.20 -45.36 35.49
C LEU A 111 26.35 -44.38 34.66
N GLU A 112 26.73 -44.12 33.40
CA GLU A 112 25.94 -43.34 32.44
C GLU A 112 24.57 -43.98 32.17
N ASP A 113 24.55 -45.30 31.96
CA ASP A 113 23.31 -46.06 31.73
C ASP A 113 22.43 -46.04 32.98
N ALA A 114 23.01 -46.23 34.17
CA ALA A 114 22.28 -46.20 35.43
C ALA A 114 21.61 -44.84 35.68
N LEU A 115 22.37 -43.73 35.62
CA LEU A 115 21.85 -42.38 35.81
C LEU A 115 20.75 -42.03 34.81
N ARG A 116 20.87 -42.46 33.54
CA ARG A 116 19.82 -42.23 32.54
C ARG A 116 18.53 -43.00 32.85
N LEU A 117 18.63 -44.23 33.36
CA LEU A 117 17.46 -45.01 33.80
C LEU A 117 16.77 -44.35 35.00
N THR A 118 17.53 -43.84 35.98
CA THR A 118 17.00 -43.10 37.14
C THR A 118 16.19 -41.86 36.73
N ILE A 119 16.74 -41.06 35.81
CA ILE A 119 16.08 -39.85 35.31
C ILE A 119 14.84 -40.23 34.49
N LYS A 120 14.93 -41.27 33.66
CA LYS A 120 13.78 -41.79 32.90
C LYS A 120 12.64 -42.26 33.82
N ALA A 121 12.95 -42.99 34.90
CA ALA A 121 11.97 -43.42 35.90
C ALA A 121 11.31 -42.22 36.60
N THR A 122 12.11 -41.21 36.97
CA THR A 122 11.62 -39.94 37.56
C THR A 122 10.65 -39.22 36.63
N MET A 123 11.03 -39.06 35.35
CA MET A 123 10.18 -38.42 34.34
C MET A 123 8.90 -39.22 34.04
N GLN A 124 8.95 -40.56 34.11
CA GLN A 124 7.77 -41.42 34.02
C GLN A 124 6.84 -41.26 35.23
N ASN A 125 7.37 -41.14 36.44
CA ASN A 125 6.59 -40.85 37.64
C ASN A 125 5.88 -39.50 37.54
N MET A 126 6.61 -38.43 37.16
CA MET A 126 6.03 -37.10 36.96
C MET A 126 4.92 -37.12 35.89
N TYR A 127 5.17 -37.75 34.74
CA TYR A 127 4.15 -37.91 33.70
C TYR A 127 2.92 -38.67 34.20
N LYS A 128 3.10 -39.74 35.00
CA LYS A 128 1.97 -40.49 35.60
C LYS A 128 1.16 -39.66 36.59
N CYS A 129 1.78 -38.76 37.35
CA CYS A 129 1.07 -37.83 38.24
C CYS A 129 0.20 -36.83 37.47
N VAL A 130 0.66 -36.37 36.30
CA VAL A 130 -0.03 -35.37 35.48
C VAL A 130 -1.09 -36.01 34.57
N HIS A 131 -0.77 -37.12 33.88
CA HIS A 131 -1.64 -37.79 32.89
C HIS A 131 -2.54 -38.90 33.47
N GLY A 132 -2.17 -39.46 34.63
CA GLY A 132 -2.75 -40.70 35.15
C GLY A 132 -2.06 -41.96 34.63
N ASP A 133 -2.62 -43.13 34.98
CA ASP A 133 -2.05 -44.44 34.59
C ASP A 133 -2.54 -44.97 33.23
N GLY A 134 -3.27 -44.15 32.48
CA GLY A 134 -3.88 -44.50 31.19
C GLY A 134 -5.19 -45.29 31.30
N THR A 135 -5.61 -45.68 32.51
CA THR A 135 -6.90 -46.34 32.79
C THR A 135 -7.83 -45.48 33.64
N MET A 136 -7.28 -44.65 34.51
CA MET A 136 -8.00 -43.64 35.29
C MET A 136 -7.43 -42.23 35.06
N ALA A 137 -8.30 -41.23 35.17
CA ALA A 137 -7.90 -39.82 35.20
C ALA A 137 -6.94 -39.56 36.38
N PRO A 138 -6.01 -38.60 36.27
CA PRO A 138 -5.09 -38.26 37.35
C PRO A 138 -5.86 -37.82 38.60
N SER A 139 -5.28 -38.13 39.76
CA SER A 139 -5.77 -37.59 41.03
C SER A 139 -5.42 -36.10 41.14
N PRO A 140 -6.23 -35.29 41.85
CA PRO A 140 -5.96 -33.86 41.96
C PRO A 140 -4.64 -33.63 42.72
N LEU A 141 -3.76 -32.85 42.11
CA LEU A 141 -2.42 -32.53 42.61
C LEU A 141 -2.29 -31.05 43.00
N ILE A 142 -2.95 -30.16 42.26
CA ILE A 142 -2.83 -28.70 42.45
C ILE A 142 -4.19 -28.08 42.77
N LYS A 143 -4.22 -27.18 43.75
CA LYS A 143 -5.34 -26.29 44.03
C LYS A 143 -5.19 -24.97 43.25
N MET A 144 -6.30 -24.51 42.65
CA MET A 144 -6.37 -23.28 41.87
C MET A 144 -7.60 -22.47 42.26
N ASN A 145 -7.46 -21.17 42.51
CA ASN A 145 -8.57 -20.29 42.90
C ASN A 145 -8.90 -19.31 41.76
N LEU A 146 -10.19 -19.06 41.52
CA LEU A 146 -10.67 -18.05 40.57
C LEU A 146 -11.03 -16.73 41.26
N TYR A 147 -10.57 -15.64 40.65
CA TYR A 147 -10.83 -14.26 41.08
C TYR A 147 -11.37 -13.42 39.92
N LEU A 148 -12.16 -12.39 40.23
CA LEU A 148 -12.42 -11.30 39.31
C LEU A 148 -11.41 -10.18 39.62
N SER A 149 -10.70 -9.69 38.61
CA SER A 149 -9.74 -8.58 38.77
C SER A 149 -10.36 -7.26 38.31
N ASP A 150 -9.87 -6.16 38.90
CA ASP A 150 -10.20 -4.75 38.60
C ASP A 150 -10.29 -4.38 37.10
N LYS A 151 -9.67 -5.16 36.21
CA LYS A 151 -9.76 -5.02 34.75
C LYS A 151 -10.92 -5.80 34.10
N ASN A 152 -11.94 -6.19 34.86
CA ASN A 152 -13.15 -6.88 34.39
C ASN A 152 -12.90 -8.23 33.68
N HIS A 153 -11.82 -8.93 34.04
CA HIS A 153 -11.49 -10.28 33.58
C HIS A 153 -11.27 -11.25 34.74
N ILE A 154 -11.57 -12.52 34.51
CA ILE A 154 -11.35 -13.63 35.44
C ILE A 154 -9.87 -14.01 35.39
N ILE A 155 -9.21 -14.07 36.55
CA ILE A 155 -7.84 -14.55 36.74
C ILE A 155 -7.88 -15.81 37.59
N TYR A 156 -6.95 -16.73 37.34
CA TYR A 156 -6.70 -17.89 38.17
C TYR A 156 -5.30 -17.83 38.82
N ASP A 157 -5.22 -18.25 40.08
CA ASP A 157 -4.01 -18.40 40.89
C ASP A 157 -3.90 -19.88 41.32
N PRO A 158 -2.84 -20.63 40.98
CA PRO A 158 -1.60 -20.17 40.32
C PRO A 158 -1.80 -19.82 38.85
N THR A 159 -1.01 -18.87 38.35
CA THR A 159 -1.09 -18.41 36.95
C THR A 159 -0.64 -19.48 35.96
N ARG A 160 -1.02 -19.33 34.67
CA ARG A 160 -0.52 -20.20 33.57
C ARG A 160 1.00 -20.35 33.60
N HIS A 161 1.72 -19.23 33.78
CA HIS A 161 3.17 -19.22 33.83
C HIS A 161 3.70 -20.00 35.03
N GLU A 162 3.15 -19.84 36.23
CA GLU A 162 3.58 -20.61 37.41
C GLU A 162 3.29 -22.11 37.25
N LEU A 163 2.20 -22.48 36.58
CA LEU A 163 1.88 -23.86 36.23
C LEU A 163 2.91 -24.43 35.25
N GLU A 164 3.15 -23.77 34.12
CA GLU A 164 4.11 -24.18 33.10
C GLU A 164 5.54 -24.25 33.67
N ASP A 165 6.00 -23.21 34.36
CA ASP A 165 7.32 -23.14 35.01
C ASP A 165 7.55 -24.26 36.04
N THR A 166 6.52 -24.75 36.73
CA THR A 166 6.69 -25.83 37.73
C THR A 166 6.91 -27.21 37.12
N PHE A 167 6.43 -27.47 35.90
CA PHE A 167 6.50 -28.79 35.26
C PHE A 167 7.42 -28.86 34.03
N THR A 168 7.62 -27.75 33.32
CA THR A 168 8.48 -27.68 32.12
C THR A 168 9.97 -27.66 32.46
N THR A 169 10.35 -27.16 33.64
CA THR A 169 11.76 -27.02 34.04
C THR A 169 12.31 -28.26 34.77
N VAL A 170 11.48 -29.26 35.09
CA VAL A 170 11.85 -30.41 35.93
C VAL A 170 13.08 -31.16 35.37
N LEU A 171 13.10 -31.44 34.06
CA LEU A 171 14.27 -32.09 33.46
C LEU A 171 15.52 -31.20 33.49
N GLU A 172 15.38 -29.86 33.43
CA GLU A 172 16.52 -28.93 33.51
C GLU A 172 17.08 -28.82 34.94
N GLU A 173 16.22 -28.77 35.97
CA GLU A 173 16.63 -28.78 37.39
C GLU A 173 17.38 -30.09 37.71
N ILE A 174 16.85 -31.24 37.26
CA ILE A 174 17.51 -32.56 37.35
C ILE A 174 18.87 -32.58 36.62
N ILE A 175 18.96 -32.05 35.39
CA ILE A 175 20.23 -31.99 34.64
C ILE A 175 21.25 -31.11 35.36
N HIS A 176 20.82 -30.02 35.99
CA HIS A 176 21.69 -29.15 36.77
C HIS A 176 22.25 -29.88 38.00
N LEU A 177 21.40 -30.59 38.76
CA LEU A 177 21.83 -31.42 39.90
C LEU A 177 22.84 -32.50 39.47
N MET A 178 22.55 -33.23 38.39
CA MET A 178 23.44 -34.28 37.87
C MET A 178 24.76 -33.73 37.29
N SER A 179 24.85 -32.43 36.99
CA SER A 179 26.09 -31.80 36.54
C SER A 179 27.19 -31.74 37.61
N THR A 180 26.83 -31.95 38.88
CA THR A 180 27.76 -32.00 40.02
C THR A 180 28.60 -33.29 40.06
N ILE A 181 28.17 -34.35 39.38
CA ILE A 181 28.84 -35.65 39.34
C ILE A 181 29.89 -35.64 38.21
N PRO A 182 31.20 -35.70 38.49
CA PRO A 182 32.21 -35.78 37.45
C PRO A 182 32.26 -37.20 36.86
N ARG A 183 32.72 -37.31 35.60
CA ARG A 183 33.03 -38.62 35.01
C ARG A 183 34.18 -39.30 35.75
N LEU A 184 34.20 -40.64 35.81
CA LEU A 184 35.32 -41.39 36.37
C LEU A 184 36.62 -41.10 35.59
N PHE A 185 36.54 -40.97 34.26
CA PHE A 185 37.73 -40.60 33.48
C PHE A 185 38.25 -39.19 33.81
N GLU A 186 37.38 -38.22 34.14
CA GLU A 186 37.81 -36.88 34.60
C GLU A 186 38.41 -36.96 36.00
N LYS A 187 37.79 -37.74 36.90
CA LYS A 187 38.25 -37.94 38.28
C LYS A 187 39.64 -38.59 38.35
N PHE A 188 39.95 -39.50 37.42
CA PHE A 188 41.24 -40.20 37.32
C PHE A 188 42.20 -39.62 36.27
N GLY A 189 41.89 -38.47 35.65
CA GLY A 189 42.78 -37.78 34.70
C GLY A 189 43.04 -38.53 33.38
N LEU A 190 42.13 -39.42 32.97
CA LEU A 190 42.28 -40.26 31.78
C LEU A 190 41.77 -39.57 30.50
N PRO A 191 42.28 -39.91 29.30
CA PRO A 191 41.81 -39.32 28.06
C PRO A 191 40.33 -39.65 27.80
N ALA A 192 39.51 -38.62 27.54
CA ALA A 192 38.05 -38.75 27.35
C ALA A 192 37.62 -39.77 26.28
N GLY A 193 38.41 -39.92 25.21
CA GLY A 193 38.20 -40.98 24.20
C GLY A 193 36.89 -40.89 23.42
N GLY A 194 36.21 -39.74 23.43
CA GLY A 194 34.90 -39.52 22.80
C GLY A 194 33.72 -39.45 23.78
N LEU A 195 33.91 -39.79 25.07
CA LEU A 195 32.89 -39.62 26.10
C LEU A 195 32.71 -38.13 26.44
N LYS A 196 31.44 -37.68 26.49
CA LYS A 196 31.05 -36.32 26.93
C LYS A 196 30.76 -36.31 28.44
N LYS A 197 30.54 -35.15 29.07
CA LYS A 197 30.11 -35.09 30.48
C LYS A 197 28.69 -35.66 30.64
N PHE A 198 28.35 -36.18 31.83
CA PHE A 198 27.03 -36.76 32.08
C PHE A 198 25.90 -35.81 31.70
N LYS A 199 25.98 -34.53 32.09
CA LYS A 199 25.00 -33.50 31.70
C LYS A 199 24.78 -33.44 30.17
N ASP A 200 25.85 -33.45 29.38
CA ASP A 200 25.78 -33.26 27.92
C ASP A 200 25.20 -34.50 27.22
N VAL A 201 25.30 -35.68 27.87
CA VAL A 201 24.64 -36.91 27.44
C VAL A 201 23.15 -36.86 27.78
N ILE A 202 22.81 -36.56 29.04
CA ILE A 202 21.43 -36.53 29.55
C ILE A 202 20.60 -35.49 28.80
N THR A 203 21.12 -34.27 28.57
CA THR A 203 20.44 -33.25 27.73
C THR A 203 20.17 -33.76 26.31
N SER A 204 20.99 -34.68 25.79
CA SER A 204 20.80 -35.30 24.47
C SER A 204 20.00 -36.60 24.48
N ASP A 205 19.54 -37.08 25.64
CA ASP A 205 18.84 -38.36 25.73
C ASP A 205 17.43 -38.27 25.14
N THR A 206 17.14 -39.13 24.16
CA THR A 206 15.89 -39.03 23.41
C THR A 206 14.66 -39.47 24.20
N ASP A 207 14.81 -40.25 25.27
CA ASP A 207 13.66 -40.77 26.01
C ASP A 207 13.25 -39.81 27.13
N SER A 208 14.20 -39.23 27.86
CA SER A 208 13.91 -38.17 28.83
C SER A 208 13.30 -36.93 28.15
N ASN A 209 13.84 -36.50 27.00
CA ASN A 209 13.28 -35.37 26.24
C ASN A 209 11.86 -35.66 25.69
N LYS A 210 11.54 -36.89 25.28
CA LYS A 210 10.17 -37.27 24.89
C LYS A 210 9.21 -37.20 26.07
N LEU A 211 9.65 -37.63 27.26
CA LEU A 211 8.82 -37.58 28.47
C LEU A 211 8.54 -36.15 28.92
N GLN A 212 9.54 -35.24 28.86
CA GLN A 212 9.30 -33.81 29.08
C GLN A 212 8.26 -33.26 28.09
N ALA A 213 8.43 -33.50 26.79
CA ALA A 213 7.47 -33.03 25.78
C ALA A 213 6.05 -33.59 25.97
N LEU A 214 5.91 -34.81 26.50
CA LEU A 214 4.60 -35.39 26.86
C LEU A 214 3.99 -34.73 28.10
N ILE A 215 4.80 -34.38 29.12
CA ILE A 215 4.36 -33.59 30.28
C ILE A 215 3.90 -32.20 29.80
N ASP A 216 4.72 -31.50 28.99
CA ASP A 216 4.42 -30.17 28.47
C ASP A 216 3.08 -30.16 27.69
N THR A 217 2.84 -31.20 26.89
CA THR A 217 1.58 -31.39 26.13
C THR A 217 0.38 -31.55 27.06
N GLU A 218 0.52 -32.27 28.17
CA GLU A 218 -0.56 -32.42 29.17
C GLU A 218 -0.81 -31.13 29.96
N ILE A 219 0.23 -30.36 30.28
CA ILE A 219 0.05 -29.04 30.90
C ILE A 219 -0.76 -28.12 29.98
N GLU A 220 -0.45 -28.09 28.68
CA GLU A 220 -1.21 -27.29 27.70
C GLU A 220 -2.66 -27.81 27.52
N TYR A 221 -2.87 -29.12 27.56
CA TYR A 221 -4.20 -29.73 27.53
C TYR A 221 -5.03 -29.34 28.77
N ASN A 222 -4.48 -29.45 29.98
CA ASN A 222 -5.17 -29.04 31.20
C ASN A 222 -5.45 -27.52 31.21
N VAL A 223 -4.49 -26.67 30.81
CA VAL A 223 -4.73 -25.24 30.64
C VAL A 223 -5.88 -24.97 29.67
N THR A 224 -6.03 -25.78 28.61
CA THR A 224 -7.19 -25.69 27.71
C THR A 224 -8.51 -26.03 28.42
N LEU A 225 -8.56 -27.14 29.16
CA LEU A 225 -9.74 -27.55 29.95
C LEU A 225 -10.13 -26.52 31.03
N VAL A 226 -9.16 -25.93 31.72
CA VAL A 226 -9.40 -24.84 32.69
C VAL A 226 -10.01 -23.61 32.00
N ASN A 227 -9.50 -23.23 30.82
CA ASN A 227 -10.06 -22.13 30.06
C ASN A 227 -11.47 -22.44 29.51
N GLU A 228 -11.77 -23.70 29.17
CA GLU A 228 -13.13 -24.13 28.81
C GLU A 228 -14.09 -24.06 30.01
N HIS A 229 -13.66 -24.43 31.21
CA HIS A 229 -14.46 -24.24 32.43
C HIS A 229 -14.69 -22.75 32.74
N ILE A 230 -13.67 -21.91 32.57
CA ILE A 230 -13.81 -20.44 32.73
C ILE A 230 -14.83 -19.87 31.74
N ARG A 231 -14.99 -20.44 30.53
CA ARG A 231 -16.03 -20.00 29.57
C ARG A 231 -17.46 -20.24 30.06
N LEU A 232 -17.70 -21.16 31.01
CA LEU A 232 -19.02 -21.34 31.63
C LEU A 232 -19.49 -20.08 32.39
N TRP A 233 -18.55 -19.23 32.80
CA TRP A 233 -18.84 -17.93 33.43
C TRP A 233 -19.07 -16.79 32.42
N SER A 234 -18.81 -17.01 31.13
CA SER A 234 -18.97 -16.00 30.07
C SER A 234 -20.38 -15.40 29.95
N PRO A 235 -21.50 -16.16 30.12
CA PRO A 235 -22.85 -15.60 30.08
C PRO A 235 -23.08 -14.48 31.10
N TYR A 236 -22.46 -14.59 32.28
CA TYR A 236 -22.55 -13.62 33.36
C TYR A 236 -21.68 -12.37 33.13
N SER A 237 -20.83 -12.34 32.09
CA SER A 237 -19.82 -11.29 31.94
C SER A 237 -20.36 -9.88 31.72
N HIS A 238 -21.62 -9.73 31.31
CA HIS A 238 -22.30 -8.45 31.24
C HIS A 238 -22.43 -7.76 32.61
N ILE A 239 -22.53 -8.53 33.71
CA ILE A 239 -22.73 -8.03 35.08
C ILE A 239 -21.55 -7.14 35.55
N TRP A 240 -20.33 -7.45 35.12
CA TRP A 240 -19.14 -6.69 35.52
C TRP A 240 -18.48 -5.89 34.38
N LYS A 241 -18.62 -6.29 33.11
CA LYS A 241 -18.02 -5.56 31.97
C LYS A 241 -18.77 -4.28 31.59
N VAL A 242 -20.08 -4.21 31.80
CA VAL A 242 -20.88 -3.02 31.44
C VAL A 242 -20.63 -1.92 32.47
N ASP A 243 -20.35 -0.71 31.97
CA ASP A 243 -20.25 0.46 32.83
C ASP A 243 -21.62 0.76 33.45
N LYS A 244 -21.63 0.91 34.77
CA LYS A 244 -22.85 1.01 35.56
C LYS A 244 -23.47 2.40 35.53
N ASP A 245 -22.70 3.43 35.23
CA ASP A 245 -23.17 4.81 35.19
C ASP A 245 -23.65 5.18 33.79
N ASP A 246 -22.93 4.79 32.74
CA ASP A 246 -23.38 4.95 31.35
C ASP A 246 -24.69 4.21 31.08
N PHE A 247 -24.84 2.98 31.60
CA PHE A 247 -26.09 2.23 31.48
C PHE A 247 -27.27 2.96 32.14
N MET A 248 -27.07 3.57 33.31
CA MET A 248 -28.14 4.25 34.05
C MET A 248 -28.60 5.54 33.35
N VAL A 249 -27.70 6.22 32.64
CA VAL A 249 -28.04 7.37 31.79
C VAL A 249 -28.93 6.92 30.62
N ASN A 250 -28.48 5.93 29.85
CA ASN A 250 -29.24 5.42 28.70
C ASN A 250 -30.61 4.86 29.12
N TYR A 251 -30.65 4.07 30.20
CA TYR A 251 -31.88 3.44 30.70
C TYR A 251 -32.89 4.46 31.26
N ARG A 252 -32.42 5.62 31.75
CA ARG A 252 -33.31 6.74 32.11
C ARG A 252 -33.91 7.37 30.86
N ASP A 253 -33.08 7.64 29.86
CA ASP A 253 -33.46 8.41 28.68
C ASP A 253 -34.37 7.61 27.72
N GLU A 254 -34.36 6.27 27.82
CA GLU A 254 -35.29 5.36 27.12
C GLU A 254 -36.72 5.32 27.70
N GLY A 255 -36.96 5.85 28.92
CA GLY A 255 -38.32 6.04 29.46
C GLY A 255 -39.06 4.77 29.92
N HIS A 256 -38.33 3.77 30.42
CA HIS A 256 -38.88 2.46 30.84
C HIS A 256 -39.96 2.51 31.94
N THR A 257 -40.84 1.50 31.95
CA THR A 257 -41.97 1.41 32.89
C THR A 257 -41.57 0.77 34.22
N ALA A 258 -42.41 0.94 35.25
CA ALA A 258 -42.23 0.31 36.57
C ALA A 258 -42.10 -1.23 36.49
N ALA A 259 -42.75 -1.86 35.50
CA ALA A 259 -42.67 -3.31 35.27
C ALA A 259 -41.34 -3.73 34.63
N ASP A 260 -40.73 -2.88 33.80
CA ASP A 260 -39.42 -3.14 33.20
C ASP A 260 -38.31 -3.03 34.25
N PHE A 261 -38.38 -2.04 35.14
CA PHE A 261 -37.53 -1.96 36.32
C PHE A 261 -37.70 -3.18 37.23
N ASP A 262 -38.94 -3.60 37.51
CA ASP A 262 -39.22 -4.80 38.32
C ASP A 262 -38.61 -6.06 37.70
N ALA A 263 -38.84 -6.28 36.40
CA ALA A 263 -38.30 -7.42 35.66
C ALA A 263 -36.77 -7.42 35.62
N LEU A 264 -36.13 -6.26 35.46
CA LEU A 264 -34.66 -6.13 35.43
C LEU A 264 -34.03 -6.37 36.81
N ILE A 265 -34.60 -5.84 37.88
CA ILE A 265 -34.13 -6.07 39.26
C ILE A 265 -34.31 -7.56 39.64
N ILE A 266 -35.45 -8.17 39.28
CA ILE A 266 -35.69 -9.61 39.43
C ILE A 266 -34.69 -10.44 38.60
N ASN A 267 -34.35 -10.02 37.38
CA ASN A 267 -33.34 -10.70 36.58
C ASN A 267 -31.97 -10.73 37.28
N TYR A 268 -31.52 -9.60 37.85
CA TYR A 268 -30.29 -9.59 38.64
C TYR A 268 -30.37 -10.47 39.92
N SER A 269 -31.54 -10.57 40.56
CA SER A 269 -31.77 -11.53 41.67
C SER A 269 -31.64 -12.97 41.19
N ASN A 270 -32.24 -13.30 40.04
CA ASN A 270 -32.18 -14.63 39.45
C ASN A 270 -30.76 -15.00 39.00
N LEU A 271 -30.00 -14.04 38.47
CA LEU A 271 -28.58 -14.22 38.12
C LEU A 271 -27.72 -14.45 39.37
N ALA A 272 -27.93 -13.70 40.46
CA ALA A 272 -27.25 -13.94 41.73
C ALA A 272 -27.55 -15.34 42.30
N ASN A 273 -28.82 -15.76 42.30
CA ASN A 273 -29.24 -17.09 42.71
C ASN A 273 -28.62 -18.19 41.82
N ALA A 274 -28.60 -18.00 40.49
CA ALA A 274 -28.01 -18.96 39.56
C ALA A 274 -26.50 -19.13 39.78
N VAL A 275 -25.77 -18.03 40.04
CA VAL A 275 -24.33 -18.03 40.40
C VAL A 275 -24.09 -18.75 41.73
N GLN A 276 -24.99 -18.59 42.71
CA GLN A 276 -24.90 -19.26 44.00
C GLN A 276 -25.18 -20.77 43.93
N ILE A 277 -26.08 -21.21 43.03
CA ILE A 277 -26.43 -22.63 42.82
C ILE A 277 -25.31 -23.44 42.13
N GLN A 278 -24.42 -22.80 41.36
CA GLN A 278 -23.30 -23.53 40.72
C GLN A 278 -22.41 -24.23 41.77
N GLU A 279 -21.58 -25.19 41.35
CA GLU A 279 -20.62 -25.86 42.23
C GLU A 279 -19.49 -24.91 42.65
N THR A 280 -19.00 -25.00 43.89
CA THR A 280 -17.93 -24.12 44.41
C THR A 280 -16.53 -24.64 44.13
N VAL A 281 -16.37 -25.96 44.06
CA VAL A 281 -15.10 -26.64 43.85
C VAL A 281 -15.31 -27.72 42.80
N ASN A 282 -14.55 -27.65 41.70
CA ASN A 282 -14.65 -28.54 40.56
C ASN A 282 -13.28 -29.16 40.27
N GLN A 283 -13.23 -30.48 40.05
CA GLN A 283 -11.99 -31.14 39.61
C GLN A 283 -11.89 -31.07 38.08
N ILE A 284 -10.78 -30.53 37.59
CA ILE A 284 -10.41 -30.43 36.19
C ILE A 284 -9.10 -31.18 36.01
N HIS A 285 -9.19 -32.45 35.59
CA HIS A 285 -8.03 -33.33 35.43
C HIS A 285 -7.21 -33.39 36.76
N PHE A 286 -5.93 -33.00 36.77
CA PHE A 286 -5.10 -32.94 38.00
C PHE A 286 -5.24 -31.64 38.82
N ILE A 287 -6.13 -30.69 38.44
CA ILE A 287 -6.33 -29.41 39.13
C ILE A 287 -7.69 -29.39 39.84
N THR A 288 -7.71 -28.96 41.10
CA THR A 288 -8.94 -28.64 41.84
C THR A 288 -9.19 -27.13 41.79
N LEU A 289 -10.19 -26.72 41.01
CA LEU A 289 -10.56 -25.33 40.79
C LEU A 289 -11.62 -24.88 41.81
N ASN A 290 -11.34 -23.77 42.50
CA ASN A 290 -12.18 -23.17 43.53
C ASN A 290 -12.74 -21.82 43.04
N SER A 291 -14.05 -21.74 42.85
CA SER A 291 -14.76 -20.55 42.35
C SER A 291 -15.36 -19.67 43.45
N SER A 292 -15.02 -19.90 44.74
CA SER A 292 -15.65 -19.20 45.88
C SER A 292 -15.54 -17.68 45.80
N GLU A 293 -14.35 -17.13 45.54
CA GLU A 293 -14.15 -15.67 45.51
C GLU A 293 -14.76 -15.03 44.26
N LEU A 294 -14.64 -15.68 43.09
CA LEU A 294 -15.34 -15.28 41.87
C LEU A 294 -16.86 -15.15 42.08
N LYS A 295 -17.50 -16.12 42.73
CA LYS A 295 -18.94 -16.07 43.03
C LYS A 295 -19.31 -14.89 43.93
N LYS A 296 -18.58 -14.68 45.02
CA LYS A 296 -18.80 -13.53 45.93
C LYS A 296 -18.74 -12.21 45.15
N SER A 297 -17.75 -12.07 44.26
CA SER A 297 -17.59 -10.87 43.44
C SER A 297 -18.74 -10.65 42.45
N ILE A 298 -19.21 -11.71 41.78
CA ILE A 298 -20.34 -11.60 40.84
C ILE A 298 -21.63 -11.26 41.58
N ILE A 299 -21.91 -11.92 42.71
CA ILE A 299 -23.09 -11.62 43.55
C ILE A 299 -23.03 -10.18 44.08
N ALA A 300 -21.86 -9.70 44.53
CA ALA A 300 -21.68 -8.31 44.93
C ALA A 300 -21.98 -7.32 43.79
N HIS A 301 -21.58 -7.61 42.55
CA HIS A 301 -21.95 -6.77 41.41
C HIS A 301 -23.45 -6.80 41.09
N CYS A 302 -24.15 -7.94 41.25
CA CYS A 302 -25.62 -7.98 41.13
C CYS A 302 -26.29 -7.08 42.16
N LEU A 303 -25.84 -7.10 43.42
CA LEU A 303 -26.37 -6.22 44.47
C LEU A 303 -26.16 -4.73 44.12
N VAL A 304 -24.98 -4.34 43.65
CA VAL A 304 -24.71 -2.96 43.21
C VAL A 304 -25.62 -2.53 42.03
N TRP A 305 -25.92 -3.43 41.10
CA TRP A 305 -26.90 -3.16 40.03
C TRP A 305 -28.29 -2.89 40.59
N GLN A 306 -28.75 -3.70 41.56
CA GLN A 306 -30.06 -3.53 42.19
C GLN A 306 -30.15 -2.21 42.95
N THR A 307 -29.13 -1.85 43.75
CA THR A 307 -29.09 -0.57 44.48
C THR A 307 -29.13 0.61 43.51
N LYS A 308 -28.31 0.63 42.45
CA LYS A 308 -28.31 1.73 41.47
C LYS A 308 -29.63 1.82 40.68
N LEU A 309 -30.25 0.70 40.31
CA LEU A 309 -31.57 0.70 39.65
C LEU A 309 -32.67 1.24 40.57
N GLY A 310 -32.65 0.87 41.86
CA GLY A 310 -33.56 1.40 42.86
C GLY A 310 -33.39 2.91 43.09
N GLU A 311 -32.15 3.40 43.20
CA GLU A 311 -31.85 4.83 43.30
C GLU A 311 -32.29 5.61 42.05
N LEU A 312 -32.10 5.04 40.85
CA LEU A 312 -32.53 5.66 39.60
C LEU A 312 -34.06 5.76 39.54
N LEU A 313 -34.77 4.67 39.85
CA LEU A 313 -36.23 4.65 39.90
C LEU A 313 -36.78 5.65 40.93
N ARG A 314 -36.11 5.79 42.09
CA ARG A 314 -36.45 6.80 43.10
C ARG A 314 -36.36 8.22 42.52
N ARG A 315 -35.23 8.58 41.91
CA ARG A 315 -35.02 9.92 41.32
C ARG A 315 -36.00 10.23 40.18
N ILE A 316 -36.32 9.25 39.34
CA ILE A 316 -37.33 9.43 38.28
C ILE A 316 -38.70 9.69 38.89
N THR A 317 -39.11 8.90 39.87
CA THR A 317 -40.43 9.03 40.51
C THR A 317 -40.55 10.34 41.29
N GLU A 318 -39.47 10.81 41.93
CA GLU A 318 -39.40 12.11 42.61
C GLU A 318 -39.57 13.27 41.61
N ALA A 319 -38.87 13.22 40.46
CA ALA A 319 -39.03 14.22 39.40
C ALA A 319 -40.41 14.20 38.73
N ASP A 320 -41.04 13.03 38.57
CA ASP A 320 -42.41 12.92 38.05
C ASP A 320 -43.42 13.56 39.03
N ILE A 321 -43.26 13.34 40.34
CA ILE A 321 -44.06 13.98 41.38
C ILE A 321 -43.86 15.50 41.34
N ASP A 322 -42.62 16.00 41.32
CA ASP A 322 -42.32 17.43 41.20
C ASP A 322 -42.94 18.05 39.94
N GLY A 323 -42.93 17.34 38.81
CA GLY A 323 -43.55 17.76 37.56
C GLY A 323 -45.07 17.96 37.68
N VAL A 324 -45.78 17.07 38.38
CA VAL A 324 -47.22 17.21 38.63
C VAL A 324 -47.52 18.43 39.50
N TYR A 325 -46.78 18.62 40.60
CA TYR A 325 -46.96 19.79 41.48
C TYR A 325 -46.66 21.11 40.75
N GLY A 326 -45.56 21.18 39.99
CA GLY A 326 -45.21 22.37 39.20
C GLY A 326 -46.19 22.67 38.06
N TYR A 327 -46.80 21.63 37.46
CA TYR A 327 -47.89 21.81 36.49
C TYR A 327 -49.14 22.41 37.15
N ILE A 328 -49.54 21.92 38.33
CA ILE A 328 -50.69 22.44 39.07
C ILE A 328 -50.49 23.91 39.43
N GLU A 329 -49.33 24.27 40.01
CA GLU A 329 -49.02 25.64 40.41
C GLU A 329 -49.05 26.61 39.21
N LYS A 330 -48.34 26.27 38.13
CA LYS A 330 -48.28 27.10 36.93
C LYS A 330 -49.63 27.22 36.23
N SER A 331 -50.35 26.11 36.06
CA SER A 331 -51.63 26.12 35.35
C SER A 331 -52.73 26.83 36.14
N SER A 332 -52.66 26.81 37.49
CA SER A 332 -53.54 27.60 38.35
C SER A 332 -53.30 29.11 38.18
N ALA A 333 -52.03 29.52 38.09
CA ALA A 333 -51.67 30.91 37.83
C ALA A 333 -52.12 31.37 36.43
N ASP A 334 -51.85 30.58 35.39
CA ASP A 334 -52.25 30.87 34.01
C ASP A 334 -53.80 30.99 33.90
N ALA A 335 -54.55 30.09 34.54
CA ALA A 335 -56.01 30.06 34.50
C ALA A 335 -56.70 31.24 35.22
N MET A 336 -56.05 31.87 36.21
CA MET A 336 -56.58 33.05 36.92
C MET A 336 -56.22 34.40 36.28
N THR A 337 -55.53 34.42 35.13
CA THR A 337 -55.20 35.67 34.43
C THR A 337 -56.45 36.31 33.80
N MET A 338 -56.84 37.51 34.28
CA MET A 338 -57.99 38.24 33.74
C MET A 338 -57.63 38.97 32.42
N PRO A 339 -58.34 38.71 31.31
CA PRO A 339 -58.09 39.41 30.05
C PRO A 339 -58.70 40.83 30.05
N SER A 340 -57.90 41.81 29.64
CA SER A 340 -58.33 43.22 29.50
C SER A 340 -58.69 43.59 28.06
N ASN A 341 -58.12 42.88 27.08
CA ASN A 341 -58.26 43.16 25.65
C ASN A 341 -58.85 41.99 24.86
N LEU A 342 -59.39 42.25 23.67
CA LEU A 342 -60.02 41.23 22.80
C LEU A 342 -59.04 40.11 22.36
N LYS A 343 -57.76 40.44 22.14
CA LYS A 343 -56.68 39.46 21.92
C LYS A 343 -56.37 38.64 23.17
N GLU A 344 -56.37 39.27 24.34
CA GLU A 344 -56.14 38.60 25.61
C GLU A 344 -57.28 37.63 25.92
N LEU A 345 -58.54 38.02 25.67
CA LEU A 345 -59.71 37.15 25.78
C LEU A 345 -59.56 35.90 24.90
N ALA A 346 -59.19 36.07 23.63
CA ALA A 346 -58.95 34.95 22.73
C ALA A 346 -57.80 34.05 23.20
N SER A 347 -56.72 34.61 23.75
CA SER A 347 -55.63 33.82 24.32
C SER A 347 -55.99 33.12 25.64
N SER A 348 -56.80 33.73 26.51
CA SER A 348 -57.31 33.10 27.73
C SER A 348 -58.32 32.01 27.41
N MET A 349 -59.15 32.18 26.36
CA MET A 349 -60.03 31.13 25.82
C MET A 349 -59.21 29.94 25.31
N ALA A 350 -58.24 30.18 24.42
CA ALA A 350 -57.39 29.13 23.88
C ALA A 350 -56.54 28.44 24.96
N THR A 351 -56.06 29.20 25.96
CA THR A 351 -55.35 28.64 27.11
C THR A 351 -56.29 27.78 27.96
N TYR A 352 -57.53 28.21 28.20
CA TYR A 352 -58.51 27.44 28.95
C TYR A 352 -58.91 26.14 28.25
N GLU A 353 -59.17 26.20 26.93
CA GLU A 353 -59.46 25.01 26.12
C GLU A 353 -58.28 24.05 26.07
N ARG A 354 -57.04 24.58 25.95
CA ARG A 354 -55.81 23.80 26.03
C ARG A 354 -55.68 23.10 27.39
N LEU A 355 -55.82 23.83 28.50
CA LEU A 355 -55.74 23.27 29.85
C LEU A 355 -56.82 22.19 30.09
N ILE A 356 -58.04 22.37 29.58
CA ILE A 356 -59.06 21.31 29.60
C ILE A 356 -58.61 20.08 28.80
N SER A 357 -58.05 20.27 27.61
CA SER A 357 -57.58 19.15 26.77
C SER A 357 -56.39 18.40 27.36
N GLU A 358 -55.61 19.06 28.22
CA GLU A 358 -54.45 18.49 28.90
C GLU A 358 -54.83 17.69 30.17
N ILE A 359 -55.96 17.97 30.84
CA ILE A 359 -56.43 17.22 32.03
C ILE A 359 -56.38 15.70 31.84
N PRO A 360 -56.97 15.09 30.79
CA PRO A 360 -56.96 13.64 30.60
C PRO A 360 -55.59 13.07 30.21
N THR A 361 -54.61 13.92 29.93
CA THR A 361 -53.22 13.51 29.66
C THR A 361 -52.39 13.51 30.95
N ILE A 362 -52.60 14.50 31.83
CA ILE A 362 -51.95 14.55 33.14
C ILE A 362 -52.51 13.48 34.08
N GLU A 363 -53.82 13.24 34.09
CA GLU A 363 -54.43 12.15 34.89
C GLU A 363 -53.89 10.76 34.54
N LYS A 364 -53.46 10.54 33.28
CA LYS A 364 -52.81 9.29 32.85
C LYS A 364 -51.40 9.11 33.40
N THR A 365 -50.78 10.14 33.98
CA THR A 365 -49.45 10.05 34.61
C THR A 365 -49.52 9.54 36.05
N PHE A 366 -50.67 9.67 36.73
CA PHE A 366 -50.79 9.27 38.14
C PHE A 366 -50.71 7.75 38.37
N PRO A 367 -51.31 6.87 37.54
CA PRO A 367 -51.13 5.42 37.70
C PRO A 367 -49.66 4.99 37.50
N PRO A 368 -48.93 5.39 36.44
CA PRO A 368 -47.49 5.11 36.32
C PRO A 368 -46.64 5.56 37.51
N ILE A 369 -46.87 6.74 38.09
CA ILE A 369 -46.17 7.20 39.30
C ILE A 369 -46.46 6.26 40.48
N THR A 370 -47.73 5.85 40.63
CA THR A 370 -48.16 4.91 41.67
C THR A 370 -47.52 3.53 41.49
N ASP A 371 -47.45 3.02 40.26
CA ASP A 371 -46.80 1.75 39.94
C ASP A 371 -45.30 1.80 40.25
N LYS A 372 -44.60 2.88 39.90
CA LYS A 372 -43.19 3.10 40.25
C LYS A 372 -42.98 3.12 41.78
N MET A 373 -43.88 3.77 42.51
CA MET A 373 -43.85 3.83 43.97
C MET A 373 -44.09 2.45 44.61
N MET A 374 -45.00 1.64 44.06
CA MET A 374 -45.19 0.24 44.49
C MET A 374 -43.94 -0.62 44.23
N THR A 375 -43.27 -0.46 43.08
CA THR A 375 -42.01 -1.16 42.78
C THR A 375 -40.89 -0.74 43.74
N LEU A 376 -40.78 0.54 44.10
CA LEU A 376 -39.81 1.01 45.10
C LEU A 376 -40.06 0.39 46.49
N ALA A 377 -41.33 0.32 46.92
CA ALA A 377 -41.71 -0.32 48.18
C ALA A 377 -41.44 -1.83 48.17
N LYS A 378 -41.68 -2.52 47.04
CA LYS A 378 -41.43 -3.96 46.86
C LYS A 378 -39.97 -4.37 47.05
N PHE A 379 -39.02 -3.48 46.73
CA PHE A 379 -37.58 -3.72 46.89
C PHE A 379 -36.96 -3.01 48.11
N GLU A 380 -37.79 -2.50 49.03
CA GLU A 380 -37.35 -1.87 50.29
C GLU A 380 -36.31 -0.75 50.11
N VAL A 381 -36.40 0.00 49.01
CA VAL A 381 -35.48 1.12 48.72
C VAL A 381 -35.72 2.25 49.73
N GLU A 382 -34.66 2.78 50.34
CA GLU A 382 -34.79 3.90 51.28
C GLU A 382 -35.36 5.16 50.57
N LEU A 383 -36.54 5.59 51.00
CA LEU A 383 -37.22 6.79 50.52
C LEU A 383 -37.10 7.92 51.54
N GLY A 384 -37.03 9.18 51.06
CA GLY A 384 -37.16 10.34 51.93
C GLY A 384 -38.57 10.41 52.53
N PRO A 385 -38.73 10.88 53.79
CA PRO A 385 -40.02 10.82 54.49
C PRO A 385 -41.14 11.67 53.85
N ASP A 386 -40.77 12.66 53.03
CA ASP A 386 -41.69 13.58 52.35
C ASP A 386 -42.29 13.01 51.05
N MET A 387 -41.54 12.15 50.35
CA MET A 387 -41.94 11.58 49.05
C MET A 387 -43.25 10.78 49.08
N PRO A 388 -43.49 9.83 50.01
CA PRO A 388 -44.76 9.10 50.08
C PRO A 388 -45.93 10.03 50.43
N THR A 389 -45.75 10.96 51.37
CA THR A 389 -46.80 11.93 51.74
C THR A 389 -47.14 12.88 50.58
N ARG A 390 -46.17 13.25 49.73
CA ARG A 390 -46.43 14.05 48.54
C ARG A 390 -47.18 13.28 47.46
N HIS A 391 -46.90 11.98 47.27
CA HIS A 391 -47.65 11.12 46.35
C HIS A 391 -49.11 10.94 46.80
N GLU A 392 -49.36 10.62 48.08
CA GLU A 392 -50.71 10.47 48.63
C GLU A 392 -51.58 11.73 48.49
N ASN A 393 -50.97 12.92 48.50
CA ASN A 393 -51.66 14.20 48.37
C ASN A 393 -51.90 14.68 46.92
N ILE A 394 -51.32 14.02 45.89
CA ILE A 394 -51.55 14.41 44.48
C ILE A 394 -53.06 14.47 44.11
N PRO A 395 -53.90 13.47 44.45
CA PRO A 395 -55.32 13.51 44.11
C PRO A 395 -56.09 14.64 44.81
N VAL A 396 -55.62 15.09 45.98
CA VAL A 396 -56.25 16.18 46.74
C VAL A 396 -56.02 17.51 46.04
N HIS A 397 -54.76 17.85 45.73
CA HIS A 397 -54.43 19.08 45.01
C HIS A 397 -54.94 19.10 43.58
N TRP A 398 -55.06 17.95 42.91
CA TRP A 398 -55.72 17.86 41.61
C TRP A 398 -57.21 18.23 41.68
N ALA A 399 -57.93 17.79 42.72
CA ALA A 399 -59.33 18.16 42.92
C ALA A 399 -59.51 19.67 43.20
N GLU A 400 -58.60 20.28 43.95
CA GLU A 400 -58.56 21.74 44.18
C GLU A 400 -58.35 22.51 42.87
N TYR A 401 -57.44 22.06 42.01
CA TYR A 401 -57.18 22.63 40.69
C TYR A 401 -58.39 22.54 39.75
N LEU A 402 -59.10 21.41 39.73
CA LEU A 402 -60.30 21.24 38.90
C LEU A 402 -61.44 22.21 39.29
N LEU A 403 -61.58 22.51 40.59
CA LEU A 403 -62.54 23.52 41.07
C LEU A 403 -62.16 24.94 40.62
N LEU A 404 -60.87 25.29 40.70
CA LEU A 404 -60.34 26.58 40.24
C LEU A 404 -60.61 26.81 38.74
N LEU A 405 -60.47 25.77 37.91
CA LEU A 405 -60.82 25.82 36.48
C LEU A 405 -62.32 26.03 36.23
N GLU A 406 -63.21 25.57 37.11
CA GLU A 406 -64.65 25.82 36.97
C GLU A 406 -65.01 27.28 37.29
N GLU A 407 -64.29 27.91 38.23
CA GLU A 407 -64.45 29.33 38.54
C GLU A 407 -63.93 30.23 37.42
N ALA A 408 -62.75 29.91 36.86
CA ALA A 408 -62.19 30.62 35.70
C ALA A 408 -63.15 30.65 34.51
N LYS A 409 -63.84 29.53 34.23
CA LYS A 409 -64.85 29.42 33.16
C LYS A 409 -65.98 30.43 33.29
N LYS A 410 -66.50 30.62 34.50
CA LYS A 410 -67.66 31.48 34.79
C LYS A 410 -67.32 32.95 34.59
N LEU A 411 -66.10 33.36 34.96
CA LEU A 411 -65.58 34.70 34.72
C LEU A 411 -65.34 34.97 33.22
N LEU A 412 -64.89 33.96 32.49
CA LEU A 412 -64.54 34.11 31.07
C LEU A 412 -65.78 34.29 30.18
N GLU A 413 -66.84 33.48 30.36
CA GLU A 413 -68.09 33.64 29.61
C GLU A 413 -68.76 35.00 29.86
N LEU A 414 -68.65 35.58 31.07
CA LEU A 414 -69.20 36.91 31.37
C LEU A 414 -68.54 38.06 30.59
N ASN A 415 -67.24 37.94 30.30
CA ASN A 415 -66.52 38.96 29.53
C ASN A 415 -66.75 38.81 28.01
N LYS A 416 -66.95 37.56 27.55
CA LYS A 416 -67.24 37.21 26.15
C LYS A 416 -68.47 37.94 25.59
N ASP A 417 -69.56 38.04 26.37
CA ASP A 417 -70.78 38.73 25.93
C ASP A 417 -70.59 40.26 25.78
N LYS A 418 -69.72 40.88 26.57
CA LYS A 418 -69.43 42.32 26.48
C LYS A 418 -68.70 42.65 25.18
N PHE A 419 -67.57 42.00 24.93
CA PHE A 419 -66.74 42.24 23.74
C PHE A 419 -67.47 41.94 22.42
N LYS A 420 -68.40 40.97 22.43
CA LYS A 420 -69.26 40.68 21.27
C LYS A 420 -70.14 41.85 20.84
N THR A 421 -70.57 42.67 21.80
CA THR A 421 -71.49 43.80 21.55
C THR A 421 -70.74 44.98 20.92
N GLU A 422 -69.56 45.31 21.43
CA GLU A 422 -68.70 46.39 20.93
C GLU A 422 -68.20 46.15 19.49
N LEU A 423 -67.88 44.89 19.14
CA LEU A 423 -67.44 44.52 17.78
C LEU A 423 -68.51 44.72 16.70
N LEU A 424 -69.79 44.56 17.03
CA LEU A 424 -70.87 44.75 16.07
C LEU A 424 -71.08 46.23 15.72
N GLU A 425 -70.85 47.14 16.67
CA GLU A 425 -70.91 48.58 16.42
C GLU A 425 -69.73 49.05 15.53
N GLN A 426 -68.53 48.53 15.78
CA GLN A 426 -67.35 48.83 14.94
C GLN A 426 -67.49 48.36 13.49
N ALA A 427 -68.21 47.25 13.26
CA ALA A 427 -68.42 46.67 11.93
C ALA A 427 -69.32 47.50 11.01
N GLU A 428 -70.28 48.28 11.54
CA GLU A 428 -71.10 49.17 10.73
C GLU A 428 -70.35 50.45 10.35
N VAL A 429 -69.62 51.07 11.29
CA VAL A 429 -68.79 52.28 11.04
C VAL A 429 -67.77 52.04 9.92
N PHE A 430 -67.15 50.85 9.89
CA PHE A 430 -66.18 50.50 8.85
C PHE A 430 -66.76 50.49 7.42
N LYS A 431 -68.03 50.09 7.24
CA LYS A 431 -68.66 50.02 5.91
C LYS A 431 -68.80 51.39 5.25
N GLU A 432 -69.09 52.41 6.05
CA GLU A 432 -69.27 53.78 5.59
C GLU A 432 -67.92 54.39 5.16
N GLN A 433 -66.90 54.26 6.02
CA GLN A 433 -65.52 54.70 5.75
C GLN A 433 -64.94 54.06 4.47
N ALA A 434 -65.17 52.76 4.27
CA ALA A 434 -64.69 52.05 3.09
C ALA A 434 -65.32 52.55 1.77
N LYS A 435 -66.54 53.12 1.81
CA LYS A 435 -67.23 53.64 0.63
C LYS A 435 -66.70 55.00 0.22
N GLU A 436 -66.56 55.93 1.17
CA GLU A 436 -66.05 57.28 0.93
C GLU A 436 -64.64 57.25 0.29
N PHE A 437 -63.76 56.42 0.82
CA PHE A 437 -62.40 56.24 0.31
C PHE A 437 -62.34 55.72 -1.14
N CYS A 438 -63.26 54.83 -1.53
CA CYS A 438 -63.36 54.37 -2.92
C CYS A 438 -63.77 55.51 -3.87
N GLU A 439 -64.67 56.40 -3.43
CA GLU A 439 -65.10 57.56 -4.24
C GLU A 439 -63.99 58.61 -4.38
N GLU A 440 -63.14 58.79 -3.37
CA GLU A 440 -61.98 59.69 -3.45
C GLU A 440 -60.98 59.22 -4.54
N PHE A 441 -60.56 57.95 -4.49
CA PHE A 441 -59.55 57.39 -5.40
C PHE A 441 -59.88 57.57 -6.89
N TYR A 442 -61.11 57.26 -7.32
CA TYR A 442 -61.48 57.37 -8.74
C TYR A 442 -61.54 58.82 -9.26
N ASN A 443 -61.63 59.81 -8.37
CA ASN A 443 -61.66 61.23 -8.74
C ASN A 443 -60.26 61.88 -8.78
N THR A 444 -59.27 61.33 -8.08
CA THR A 444 -57.95 61.96 -7.87
C THR A 444 -56.75 61.13 -8.34
N ALA A 445 -56.94 59.93 -8.89
CA ALA A 445 -55.85 59.06 -9.31
C ALA A 445 -54.95 59.69 -10.42
N PRO A 446 -53.60 59.71 -10.24
CA PRO A 446 -52.68 60.34 -11.19
C PRO A 446 -52.57 59.53 -12.49
N THR A 447 -53.21 60.03 -13.54
CA THR A 447 -53.27 59.39 -14.88
C THR A 447 -52.78 60.28 -16.02
N SER A 448 -52.51 61.57 -15.77
CA SER A 448 -51.98 62.53 -16.75
C SER A 448 -50.45 62.49 -16.87
N THR A 449 -49.92 63.10 -17.93
CA THR A 449 -48.49 63.26 -18.21
C THR A 449 -47.83 64.46 -17.53
N ASP A 450 -48.60 65.30 -16.82
CA ASP A 450 -48.13 66.55 -16.20
C ASP A 450 -47.41 66.37 -14.83
N ILE A 451 -47.31 65.13 -14.33
CA ILE A 451 -46.82 64.80 -12.98
C ILE A 451 -45.51 64.00 -13.10
N SER A 452 -44.48 64.34 -12.32
CA SER A 452 -43.25 63.55 -12.23
C SER A 452 -43.50 62.20 -11.57
N GLY A 453 -42.74 61.16 -11.95
CA GLY A 453 -42.87 59.84 -11.35
C GLY A 453 -42.74 59.83 -9.82
N LYS A 454 -41.93 60.75 -9.26
CA LYS A 454 -41.77 60.90 -7.81
C LYS A 454 -43.04 61.40 -7.11
N ASP A 455 -43.71 62.39 -7.69
CA ASP A 455 -44.91 63.00 -7.09
C ASP A 455 -46.14 62.10 -7.27
N ALA A 456 -46.24 61.40 -8.40
CA ALA A 456 -47.26 60.39 -8.63
C ALA A 456 -47.13 59.21 -7.64
N LEU A 457 -45.92 58.70 -7.40
CA LEU A 457 -45.68 57.65 -6.40
C LEU A 457 -45.97 58.12 -4.97
N ALA A 458 -45.71 59.39 -4.64
CA ALA A 458 -46.06 59.94 -3.34
C ALA A 458 -47.59 59.97 -3.09
N GLN A 459 -48.37 60.33 -4.12
CA GLN A 459 -49.84 60.28 -4.06
C GLN A 459 -50.35 58.83 -3.95
N LEU A 460 -49.84 57.91 -4.78
CA LEU A 460 -50.21 56.49 -4.73
C LEU A 460 -49.88 55.87 -3.37
N LYS A 461 -48.74 56.22 -2.78
CA LYS A 461 -48.37 55.79 -1.43
C LYS A 461 -49.37 56.28 -0.37
N ALA A 462 -49.83 57.53 -0.44
CA ALA A 462 -50.85 58.03 0.49
C ALA A 462 -52.15 57.20 0.41
N PHE A 463 -52.60 56.86 -0.81
CA PHE A 463 -53.72 55.93 -0.99
C PHE A 463 -53.40 54.52 -0.46
N ARG A 464 -52.17 54.02 -0.64
CA ARG A 464 -51.78 52.69 -0.14
C ARG A 464 -51.72 52.63 1.39
N ASP A 465 -51.21 53.68 2.05
CA ASP A 465 -51.18 53.78 3.51
C ASP A 465 -52.60 53.86 4.11
N GLN A 466 -53.51 54.61 3.47
CA GLN A 466 -54.93 54.67 3.86
C GLN A 466 -55.67 53.35 3.60
N LEU A 467 -55.45 52.70 2.46
CA LEU A 467 -55.97 51.37 2.14
C LEU A 467 -55.51 50.31 3.15
N ASN A 468 -54.23 50.35 3.53
CA ASN A 468 -53.65 49.44 4.53
C ASN A 468 -54.23 49.66 5.92
N ALA A 469 -54.50 50.91 6.32
CA ALA A 469 -55.19 51.21 7.57
C ALA A 469 -56.61 50.63 7.59
N LEU A 470 -57.38 50.85 6.51
CA LEU A 470 -58.73 50.28 6.36
C LEU A 470 -58.72 48.75 6.30
N ARG A 471 -57.76 48.13 5.60
CA ARG A 471 -57.57 46.66 5.60
C ARG A 471 -57.19 46.11 6.97
N SER A 472 -56.38 46.83 7.76
CA SER A 472 -56.05 46.45 9.13
C SER A 472 -57.28 46.51 10.04
N GLN A 473 -58.13 47.53 9.88
CA GLN A 473 -59.40 47.65 10.57
C GLN A 473 -60.40 46.55 10.16
N GLU A 474 -60.54 46.25 8.85
CA GLU A 474 -61.32 45.12 8.34
C GLU A 474 -60.86 43.79 8.95
N GLN A 475 -59.54 43.58 9.01
CA GLN A 475 -58.93 42.37 9.56
C GLN A 475 -59.14 42.25 11.08
N GLN A 476 -58.96 43.34 11.84
CA GLN A 476 -59.19 43.35 13.29
C GLN A 476 -60.65 43.06 13.64
N ILE A 477 -61.60 43.67 12.90
CA ILE A 477 -63.04 43.41 13.06
C ILE A 477 -63.36 41.96 12.65
N ARG A 478 -62.79 41.46 11.55
CA ARG A 478 -63.00 40.08 11.08
C ARG A 478 -62.44 39.03 12.04
N ASP A 479 -61.24 39.24 12.58
CA ASP A 479 -60.63 38.35 13.57
C ASP A 479 -61.42 38.38 14.88
N GLY A 480 -61.84 39.57 15.32
CA GLY A 480 -62.74 39.73 16.47
C GLY A 480 -64.06 38.99 16.30
N LEU A 481 -64.72 39.11 15.13
CA LEU A 481 -65.98 38.41 14.84
C LEU A 481 -65.80 36.89 14.63
N ALA A 482 -64.64 36.46 14.12
CA ALA A 482 -64.29 35.04 13.97
C ALA A 482 -64.18 34.32 15.32
N VAL A 483 -63.68 35.00 16.38
CA VAL A 483 -63.69 34.47 17.77
C VAL A 483 -65.11 34.14 18.25
N PHE A 484 -66.15 34.77 17.69
CA PHE A 484 -67.56 34.50 17.98
C PHE A 484 -68.27 33.63 16.91
N ASN A 485 -67.53 33.02 15.98
CA ASN A 485 -68.05 32.28 14.82
C ASN A 485 -69.00 33.09 13.91
N LEU A 486 -68.89 34.42 13.92
CA LEU A 486 -69.64 35.30 13.02
C LEU A 486 -68.79 35.59 11.77
N THR A 487 -69.34 35.32 10.59
CA THR A 487 -68.65 35.55 9.31
C THR A 487 -69.24 36.75 8.59
N THR A 488 -68.39 37.72 8.26
CA THR A 488 -68.75 38.93 7.49
C THR A 488 -68.15 38.83 6.09
N PRO A 489 -68.90 39.10 5.01
CA PRO A 489 -68.35 39.08 3.66
C PRO A 489 -67.32 40.21 3.46
N VAL A 490 -66.22 39.90 2.77
CA VAL A 490 -65.14 40.85 2.46
C VAL A 490 -65.65 41.95 1.53
N ASN A 491 -65.19 43.20 1.75
CA ASN A 491 -65.60 44.32 0.90
C ASN A 491 -65.02 44.17 -0.53
N LEU A 492 -65.90 43.89 -1.49
CA LEU A 492 -65.58 43.67 -2.90
C LEU A 492 -65.13 44.94 -3.63
N ASP A 493 -65.51 46.13 -3.15
CA ASP A 493 -65.19 47.39 -3.83
C ASP A 493 -63.78 47.88 -3.45
N LEU A 494 -63.38 47.72 -2.19
CA LEU A 494 -61.97 47.85 -1.77
C LEU A 494 -61.06 46.87 -2.55
N GLN A 495 -61.51 45.62 -2.80
CA GLN A 495 -60.75 44.66 -3.61
C GLN A 495 -60.61 45.05 -5.09
N LYS A 496 -61.55 45.80 -5.66
CA LYS A 496 -61.43 46.31 -7.04
C LYS A 496 -60.46 47.48 -7.07
N MET A 497 -60.62 48.43 -6.15
CA MET A 497 -59.74 49.59 -6.01
C MET A 497 -58.27 49.16 -5.82
N GLU A 498 -58.01 48.22 -4.92
CA GLU A 498 -56.66 47.68 -4.66
C GLU A 498 -55.98 47.16 -5.93
N LYS A 499 -56.71 46.43 -6.79
CA LYS A 499 -56.21 45.92 -8.07
C LYS A 499 -56.03 46.98 -9.15
N GLU A 500 -56.60 48.17 -9.00
CA GLU A 500 -56.35 49.31 -9.89
C GLU A 500 -55.20 50.19 -9.37
N LEU A 501 -55.10 50.34 -8.04
CA LEU A 501 -53.96 50.96 -7.36
C LEU A 501 -52.67 50.21 -7.67
N GLU A 502 -52.64 48.88 -7.53
CA GLU A 502 -51.48 48.04 -7.86
C GLU A 502 -50.97 48.24 -9.30
N LYS A 503 -51.87 48.45 -10.26
CA LYS A 503 -51.51 48.71 -11.67
C LYS A 503 -50.96 50.11 -11.89
N LEU A 504 -51.44 51.09 -11.14
CA LEU A 504 -50.88 52.45 -11.15
C LEU A 504 -49.52 52.50 -10.45
N GLU A 505 -49.35 51.78 -9.33
CA GLU A 505 -48.07 51.58 -8.64
C GLU A 505 -47.05 50.91 -9.58
N GLU A 506 -47.45 49.86 -10.31
CA GLU A 506 -46.61 49.18 -11.31
C GLU A 506 -46.17 50.13 -12.46
N VAL A 507 -47.11 50.88 -13.03
CA VAL A 507 -46.83 51.82 -14.14
C VAL A 507 -45.91 52.96 -13.69
N TRP A 508 -46.26 53.66 -12.60
CA TRP A 508 -45.48 54.81 -12.13
C TRP A 508 -44.15 54.40 -11.50
N GLY A 509 -44.05 53.20 -10.92
CA GLY A 509 -42.79 52.62 -10.47
C GLY A 509 -41.79 52.44 -11.62
N LEU A 510 -42.24 51.89 -12.75
CA LEU A 510 -41.41 51.74 -13.95
C LEU A 510 -41.05 53.09 -14.60
N VAL A 511 -41.94 54.09 -14.54
CA VAL A 511 -41.66 55.45 -15.01
C VAL A 511 -40.58 56.11 -14.15
N PHE A 512 -40.70 56.04 -12.83
CA PHE A 512 -39.69 56.57 -11.91
C PHE A 512 -38.35 55.84 -12.07
N GLN A 513 -38.36 54.50 -12.19
CA GLN A 513 -37.14 53.72 -12.48
C GLN A 513 -36.47 54.18 -13.77
N TRP A 514 -37.23 54.48 -14.83
CA TRP A 514 -36.67 55.05 -16.06
C TRP A 514 -36.10 56.46 -15.85
N GLU A 515 -36.80 57.36 -15.14
CA GLU A 515 -36.32 58.72 -14.87
C GLU A 515 -35.00 58.72 -14.06
N GLU A 516 -34.92 57.91 -13.01
CA GLU A 516 -33.72 57.76 -12.17
C GLU A 516 -32.56 57.09 -12.92
N SER A 517 -32.83 56.00 -13.65
CA SER A 517 -31.82 55.33 -14.48
C SER A 517 -31.27 56.27 -15.55
N TRP A 518 -32.13 57.05 -16.20
CA TRP A 518 -31.75 58.00 -17.24
C TRP A 518 -30.81 59.10 -16.71
N GLU A 519 -31.12 59.69 -15.55
CA GLU A 519 -30.26 60.74 -14.97
C GLU A 519 -28.93 60.16 -14.45
N LYS A 520 -28.90 58.92 -13.94
CA LYS A 520 -27.65 58.18 -13.65
C LYS A 520 -26.80 58.04 -14.93
N TYR A 521 -27.36 57.49 -15.99
CA TYR A 521 -26.65 57.20 -17.24
C TYR A 521 -26.10 58.46 -17.93
N LYS A 522 -26.83 59.56 -17.83
CA LYS A 522 -26.46 60.85 -18.42
C LYS A 522 -25.31 61.54 -17.67
N THR A 523 -25.21 61.37 -16.35
CA THR A 523 -24.27 62.12 -15.49
C THR A 523 -22.96 61.38 -15.20
N GLN A 524 -22.94 60.05 -15.36
CA GLN A 524 -21.79 59.18 -15.13
C GLN A 524 -20.70 59.31 -16.22
N THR A 525 -19.44 59.11 -15.83
CA THR A 525 -18.28 59.08 -16.73
C THR A 525 -18.34 57.86 -17.65
N PHE A 526 -17.98 58.00 -18.93
CA PHE A 526 -18.19 56.94 -19.94
C PHE A 526 -17.52 55.61 -19.58
N TRP A 527 -16.31 55.64 -19.03
CA TRP A 527 -15.54 54.43 -18.68
C TRP A 527 -16.06 53.70 -17.44
N GLU A 528 -16.64 54.44 -16.49
CA GLU A 528 -17.22 53.90 -15.25
C GLU A 528 -18.62 53.30 -15.47
N MET A 529 -19.23 53.58 -16.63
CA MET A 529 -20.58 53.16 -17.01
C MET A 529 -20.65 51.64 -17.23
N GLU A 530 -21.51 50.93 -16.50
CA GLU A 530 -21.74 49.51 -16.72
C GLU A 530 -22.75 49.30 -17.85
N THR A 531 -22.24 48.83 -19.01
CA THR A 531 -23.01 48.70 -20.26
C THR A 531 -24.03 47.57 -20.22
N ASP A 532 -23.71 46.51 -19.50
CA ASP A 532 -24.46 45.27 -19.50
C ASP A 532 -25.69 45.42 -18.56
N GLU A 533 -25.48 45.98 -17.36
CA GLU A 533 -26.57 46.42 -16.44
C GLU A 533 -27.52 47.38 -17.18
N MET A 534 -26.96 48.32 -17.95
CA MET A 534 -27.72 49.30 -18.71
C MET A 534 -28.58 48.66 -19.80
N GLU A 535 -28.03 47.76 -20.61
CA GLU A 535 -28.79 47.09 -21.68
C GLU A 535 -29.91 46.21 -21.10
N ASP A 536 -29.63 45.44 -20.04
CA ASP A 536 -30.63 44.61 -19.37
C ASP A 536 -31.78 45.46 -18.78
N ASN A 537 -31.47 46.56 -18.10
CA ASN A 537 -32.48 47.47 -17.53
C ASN A 537 -33.33 48.13 -18.63
N VAL A 538 -32.71 48.61 -19.72
CA VAL A 538 -33.43 49.22 -20.85
C VAL A 538 -34.31 48.20 -21.59
N MET A 539 -33.82 46.97 -21.79
CA MET A 539 -34.60 45.87 -22.37
C MET A 539 -35.76 45.45 -21.44
N PHE A 540 -35.54 45.40 -20.13
CA PHE A 540 -36.56 45.11 -19.12
C PHE A 540 -37.67 46.16 -19.12
N LEU A 541 -37.31 47.45 -19.02
CA LEU A 541 -38.26 48.56 -19.06
C LEU A 541 -39.05 48.54 -20.38
N PHE A 542 -38.39 48.38 -21.53
CA PHE A 542 -39.07 48.33 -22.83
C PHE A 542 -40.06 47.14 -22.93
N ARG A 543 -39.69 45.95 -22.44
CA ARG A 543 -40.59 44.77 -22.42
C ARG A 543 -41.80 45.02 -21.52
N ASN A 544 -41.60 45.61 -20.34
CA ASN A 544 -42.69 45.91 -19.41
C ASN A 544 -43.64 47.00 -19.93
N PHE A 545 -43.12 48.12 -20.46
CA PHE A 545 -43.97 49.14 -21.08
C PHE A 545 -44.74 48.61 -22.30
N ASN A 546 -44.16 47.71 -23.10
CA ASN A 546 -44.91 47.02 -24.17
C ASN A 546 -46.00 46.09 -23.64
N ARG A 547 -45.75 45.34 -22.55
CA ARG A 547 -46.76 44.50 -21.89
C ARG A 547 -47.91 45.35 -21.36
N LEU A 548 -47.59 46.41 -20.60
CA LEU A 548 -48.57 47.28 -19.95
C LEU A 548 -49.39 48.07 -20.98
N SER A 549 -48.76 48.60 -22.03
CA SER A 549 -49.47 49.24 -23.17
C SER A 549 -50.48 48.30 -23.85
N ARG A 550 -50.22 46.98 -23.89
CA ARG A 550 -51.20 45.99 -24.38
C ARG A 550 -52.28 45.63 -23.35
N GLN A 551 -51.91 45.47 -22.08
CA GLN A 551 -52.82 45.03 -21.00
C GLN A 551 -53.77 46.14 -20.53
N LEU A 552 -53.36 47.42 -20.65
CA LEU A 552 -54.07 48.59 -20.13
C LEU A 552 -54.60 49.49 -21.25
N LYS A 553 -54.64 48.97 -22.49
CA LYS A 553 -55.10 49.72 -23.67
C LYS A 553 -56.52 50.28 -23.50
N ASP A 554 -57.39 49.55 -22.80
CA ASP A 554 -58.78 49.95 -22.54
C ASP A 554 -58.92 51.04 -21.47
N LYS A 555 -57.83 51.39 -20.75
CA LYS A 555 -57.80 52.39 -19.68
C LYS A 555 -57.27 53.77 -20.12
N GLY A 556 -56.58 53.86 -21.27
CA GLY A 556 -56.19 55.14 -21.89
C GLY A 556 -55.17 55.99 -21.11
N TRP A 557 -54.14 55.37 -20.51
CA TRP A 557 -53.11 56.09 -19.74
C TRP A 557 -51.93 56.55 -20.61
N ASP A 558 -51.92 57.82 -21.02
CA ASP A 558 -50.94 58.42 -21.97
C ASP A 558 -49.46 58.32 -21.52
N ILE A 559 -49.22 58.22 -20.21
CA ILE A 559 -47.86 58.11 -19.64
C ILE A 559 -47.12 56.83 -20.08
N ILE A 560 -47.83 55.73 -20.33
CA ILE A 560 -47.24 54.44 -20.72
C ILE A 560 -46.62 54.55 -22.12
N ASP A 561 -47.38 55.02 -23.10
CA ASP A 561 -46.92 55.10 -24.49
C ASP A 561 -45.84 56.18 -24.67
N THR A 562 -45.95 57.30 -23.94
CA THR A 562 -44.93 58.37 -23.92
C THR A 562 -43.59 57.85 -23.40
N THR A 563 -43.59 57.09 -22.30
CA THR A 563 -42.35 56.55 -21.71
C THR A 563 -41.77 55.44 -22.58
N ARG A 564 -42.61 54.56 -23.15
CA ARG A 564 -42.18 53.49 -24.08
C ARG A 564 -41.36 54.04 -25.26
N VAL A 565 -41.76 55.18 -25.83
CA VAL A 565 -41.05 55.81 -26.96
C VAL A 565 -39.67 56.34 -26.55
N LYS A 566 -39.55 56.94 -25.36
CA LYS A 566 -38.26 57.40 -24.81
C LYS A 566 -37.29 56.24 -24.60
N VAL A 567 -37.76 55.13 -24.02
CA VAL A 567 -36.94 53.93 -23.77
C VAL A 567 -36.47 53.29 -25.08
N ASP A 568 -37.34 53.14 -26.10
CA ASP A 568 -36.93 52.55 -27.38
C ASP A 568 -35.94 53.42 -28.17
N ALA A 569 -36.02 54.75 -28.03
CA ALA A 569 -35.05 55.65 -28.64
C ALA A 569 -33.63 55.41 -28.07
N PHE A 570 -33.50 55.30 -26.76
CA PHE A 570 -32.20 55.02 -26.10
C PHE A 570 -31.71 53.59 -26.34
N ARG A 571 -32.62 52.60 -26.35
CA ARG A 571 -32.30 51.20 -26.68
C ARG A 571 -31.54 51.06 -28.01
N ARG A 572 -31.83 51.91 -28.99
CA ARG A 572 -31.16 51.92 -30.30
C ARG A 572 -29.75 52.52 -30.28
N THR A 573 -29.35 53.21 -29.21
CA THR A 573 -28.00 53.79 -29.06
C THR A 573 -27.04 52.90 -28.27
N LEU A 574 -27.52 51.81 -27.67
CA LEU A 574 -26.69 50.90 -26.86
C LEU A 574 -25.56 50.19 -27.64
N PRO A 575 -25.78 49.66 -28.87
CA PRO A 575 -24.70 48.94 -29.59
C PRO A 575 -23.47 49.81 -29.84
N LEU A 576 -23.69 51.08 -30.20
CA LEU A 576 -22.66 52.10 -30.37
C LEU A 576 -21.82 52.33 -29.10
N ILE A 577 -22.44 52.29 -27.92
CA ILE A 577 -21.73 52.40 -26.63
C ILE A 577 -20.82 51.19 -26.44
N GLY A 578 -21.30 49.98 -26.77
CA GLY A 578 -20.51 48.75 -26.76
C GLY A 578 -19.30 48.82 -27.69
N ASP A 579 -19.49 49.28 -28.93
CA ASP A 579 -18.40 49.44 -29.91
C ASP A 579 -17.34 50.46 -29.47
N LEU A 580 -17.76 51.60 -28.91
CA LEU A 580 -16.86 52.62 -28.36
C LEU A 580 -16.12 52.12 -27.11
N LYS A 581 -16.72 51.23 -26.31
CA LYS A 581 -16.11 50.66 -25.10
C LYS A 581 -15.26 49.41 -25.36
N ASN A 582 -15.09 48.99 -26.62
CA ASN A 582 -14.32 47.80 -26.97
C ASN A 582 -12.85 47.89 -26.45
N PRO A 583 -12.40 46.99 -25.56
CA PRO A 583 -11.06 47.06 -24.94
C PRO A 583 -9.91 46.77 -25.92
N CYS A 584 -10.22 46.31 -27.14
CA CYS A 584 -9.23 46.13 -28.21
C CYS A 584 -8.85 47.48 -28.87
N MET A 585 -9.63 48.54 -28.63
CA MET A 585 -9.35 49.88 -29.15
C MET A 585 -8.00 50.41 -28.65
N ARG A 586 -7.33 51.19 -29.50
CA ARG A 586 -5.99 51.78 -29.31
C ARG A 586 -6.02 53.18 -29.90
N GLU A 587 -5.01 54.01 -29.63
CA GLU A 587 -4.95 55.40 -30.11
C GLU A 587 -5.23 55.50 -31.62
N ARG A 588 -4.58 54.66 -32.45
CA ARG A 588 -4.84 54.57 -33.90
C ARG A 588 -6.32 54.37 -34.30
N HIS A 589 -7.11 53.69 -33.48
CA HIS A 589 -8.54 53.47 -33.72
C HIS A 589 -9.36 54.70 -33.29
N TRP A 590 -9.00 55.33 -32.17
CA TRP A 590 -9.60 56.58 -31.72
C TRP A 590 -9.31 57.74 -32.68
N ASP A 591 -8.10 57.84 -33.21
CA ASP A 591 -7.71 58.83 -34.22
C ASP A 591 -8.51 58.63 -35.52
N ARG A 592 -8.79 57.38 -35.90
CA ARG A 592 -9.66 57.06 -37.04
C ARG A 592 -11.11 57.48 -36.80
N ILE A 593 -11.63 57.34 -35.58
CA ILE A 593 -12.98 57.85 -35.20
C ILE A 593 -12.99 59.38 -35.22
N LYS A 594 -11.98 60.07 -34.66
CA LYS A 594 -11.86 61.54 -34.69
C LYS A 594 -11.81 62.08 -36.13
N ALA A 595 -11.03 61.42 -36.99
CA ALA A 595 -10.94 61.77 -38.41
C ALA A 595 -12.27 61.53 -39.16
N LEU A 596 -13.01 60.48 -38.81
CA LEU A 596 -14.30 60.15 -39.43
C LEU A 596 -15.41 61.12 -39.01
N MET A 597 -15.44 61.52 -37.74
CA MET A 597 -16.42 62.49 -37.22
C MET A 597 -16.05 63.95 -37.52
N GLY A 598 -14.78 64.24 -37.81
CA GLY A 598 -14.28 65.61 -38.00
C GLY A 598 -14.29 66.46 -36.73
N VAL A 599 -14.31 65.82 -35.55
CA VAL A 599 -14.38 66.46 -34.24
C VAL A 599 -13.23 65.95 -33.36
N GLU A 600 -12.44 66.86 -32.80
CA GLU A 600 -11.49 66.51 -31.75
C GLU A 600 -12.20 66.38 -30.40
N PHE A 601 -12.02 65.23 -29.76
CA PHE A 601 -12.39 64.97 -28.38
C PHE A 601 -11.27 64.18 -27.70
N ASP A 602 -11.14 64.32 -26.39
CA ASP A 602 -10.29 63.44 -25.59
C ASP A 602 -11.14 62.32 -25.00
N GLN A 603 -10.89 61.09 -25.45
CA GLN A 603 -11.59 59.91 -24.95
C GLN A 603 -11.28 59.61 -23.46
N ASN A 604 -10.19 60.14 -22.90
CA ASN A 604 -9.77 59.88 -21.52
C ASN A 604 -10.21 60.98 -20.52
N SER A 605 -10.90 62.04 -20.97
CA SER A 605 -11.35 63.14 -20.11
C SER A 605 -12.55 62.74 -19.24
N GLU A 606 -12.63 63.26 -18.02
CA GLU A 606 -13.81 63.16 -17.14
C GLU A 606 -15.09 63.80 -17.76
N ASP A 607 -14.90 64.71 -18.73
CA ASP A 607 -16.00 65.31 -19.51
C ASP A 607 -16.55 64.37 -20.60
N PHE A 608 -15.88 63.25 -20.89
CA PHE A 608 -16.37 62.23 -21.82
C PHE A 608 -17.49 61.42 -21.15
N LYS A 609 -18.71 61.97 -21.25
CA LYS A 609 -19.96 61.43 -20.68
C LYS A 609 -20.97 61.10 -21.77
N LEU A 610 -21.98 60.30 -21.44
CA LEU A 610 -23.03 59.93 -22.38
C LEU A 610 -23.75 61.16 -22.99
N ASP A 611 -23.95 62.21 -22.19
CA ASP A 611 -24.52 63.49 -22.65
C ASP A 611 -23.66 64.15 -23.76
N LEU A 612 -22.33 64.03 -23.70
CA LEU A 612 -21.42 64.52 -24.76
C LEU A 612 -21.52 63.67 -26.03
N ILE A 613 -21.59 62.34 -25.90
CA ILE A 613 -21.75 61.40 -27.02
C ILE A 613 -23.08 61.66 -27.76
N MET A 614 -24.15 61.94 -27.02
CA MET A 614 -25.44 62.33 -27.58
C MET A 614 -25.38 63.71 -28.27
N ARG A 615 -24.74 64.72 -27.66
CA ARG A 615 -24.55 66.06 -28.26
C ARG A 615 -23.75 66.02 -29.55
N LEU A 616 -22.70 65.19 -29.59
CA LEU A 616 -21.84 64.99 -30.76
C LEU A 616 -22.43 64.03 -31.81
N ASN A 617 -23.62 63.47 -31.54
CA ASN A 617 -24.40 62.65 -32.45
C ASN A 617 -23.62 61.47 -33.06
N PHE A 618 -22.84 60.76 -32.23
CA PHE A 618 -22.12 59.53 -32.64
C PHE A 618 -23.06 58.49 -33.28
N GLN A 619 -24.35 58.51 -32.96
CA GLN A 619 -25.41 57.67 -33.57
C GLN A 619 -25.46 57.76 -35.10
N ALA A 620 -25.06 58.88 -35.70
CA ALA A 620 -25.01 59.03 -37.15
C ALA A 620 -23.87 58.23 -37.83
N PHE A 621 -22.86 57.82 -37.08
CA PHE A 621 -21.66 57.11 -37.56
C PHE A 621 -21.51 55.71 -36.95
N ALA A 622 -22.59 55.17 -36.37
CA ALA A 622 -22.53 53.92 -35.61
C ALA A 622 -22.04 52.71 -36.43
N GLU A 623 -22.42 52.61 -37.71
CA GLU A 623 -21.98 51.50 -38.59
C GLU A 623 -20.45 51.56 -38.87
N ASP A 624 -19.90 52.75 -39.09
CA ASP A 624 -18.46 52.93 -39.31
C ASP A 624 -17.65 52.67 -38.03
N ILE A 625 -18.17 53.13 -36.88
CA ILE A 625 -17.55 52.90 -35.56
C ILE A 625 -17.54 51.39 -35.23
N ALA A 626 -18.60 50.66 -35.58
CA ALA A 626 -18.65 49.20 -35.46
C ALA A 626 -17.61 48.49 -36.34
N GLU A 627 -17.34 48.97 -37.58
CA GLU A 627 -16.24 48.41 -38.38
C GLU A 627 -14.87 48.68 -37.74
N ILE A 628 -14.63 49.88 -37.19
CA ILE A 628 -13.38 50.24 -36.51
C ILE A 628 -13.19 49.40 -35.23
N SER A 629 -14.24 49.22 -34.44
CA SER A 629 -14.29 48.35 -33.26
C SER A 629 -13.93 46.90 -33.63
N ASN A 630 -14.57 46.34 -34.65
CA ASN A 630 -14.28 44.99 -35.13
C ASN A 630 -12.84 44.85 -35.66
N ALA A 631 -12.34 45.85 -36.39
CA ALA A 631 -10.95 45.88 -36.85
C ALA A 631 -9.97 45.82 -35.67
N ALA A 632 -10.22 46.58 -34.61
CA ALA A 632 -9.40 46.58 -33.40
C ALA A 632 -9.35 45.19 -32.73
N THR A 633 -10.48 44.49 -32.66
CA THR A 633 -10.55 43.11 -32.13
C THR A 633 -9.75 42.12 -32.97
N MET A 634 -9.84 42.23 -34.30
CA MET A 634 -9.09 41.35 -35.21
C MET A 634 -7.58 41.63 -35.19
N GLU A 635 -7.18 42.90 -35.06
CA GLU A 635 -5.79 43.31 -34.86
C GLU A 635 -5.20 42.74 -33.57
N LEU A 636 -5.94 42.78 -32.45
CA LEU A 636 -5.47 42.22 -31.16
C LEU A 636 -5.28 40.70 -31.23
N ASN A 637 -6.10 39.97 -32.00
CA ASN A 637 -5.93 38.53 -32.22
C ASN A 637 -4.62 38.21 -32.97
N ILE A 638 -4.22 39.05 -33.93
CA ILE A 638 -2.95 38.92 -34.66
C ILE A 638 -1.78 39.25 -33.72
N GLU A 639 -1.88 40.32 -32.93
CA GLU A 639 -0.88 40.72 -31.93
C GLU A 639 -0.59 39.61 -30.91
N ASN A 640 -1.65 39.05 -30.31
CA ASN A 640 -1.54 37.97 -29.33
C ASN A 640 -0.98 36.68 -29.96
N GLY A 641 -1.39 36.34 -31.17
CA GLY A 641 -0.88 35.16 -31.86
C GLY A 641 0.59 35.28 -32.25
N LEU A 642 1.04 36.45 -32.71
CA LEU A 642 2.46 36.73 -32.96
C LEU A 642 3.30 36.67 -31.68
N LYS A 643 2.77 37.17 -30.57
CA LYS A 643 3.43 37.09 -29.27
C LYS A 643 3.58 35.62 -28.83
N ALA A 644 2.54 34.81 -28.95
CA ALA A 644 2.61 33.38 -28.63
C ALA A 644 3.64 32.63 -29.49
N ILE A 645 3.66 32.88 -30.81
CA ILE A 645 4.66 32.31 -31.73
C ILE A 645 6.08 32.69 -31.29
N ARG A 646 6.31 33.97 -30.97
CA ARG A 646 7.61 34.46 -30.49
C ARG A 646 8.07 33.72 -29.21
N GLU A 647 7.21 33.64 -28.20
CA GLU A 647 7.51 33.00 -26.91
C GLU A 647 7.82 31.50 -27.05
N VAL A 648 7.13 30.79 -27.98
CA VAL A 648 7.43 29.38 -28.27
C VAL A 648 8.78 29.23 -28.97
N TRP A 649 9.07 30.03 -29.99
CA TRP A 649 10.30 29.88 -30.78
C TRP A 649 11.57 30.38 -30.09
N GLU A 650 11.47 31.26 -29.08
CA GLU A 650 12.58 31.58 -28.19
C GLU A 650 13.08 30.36 -27.40
N ASN A 651 12.19 29.40 -27.08
CA ASN A 651 12.47 28.25 -26.22
C ASN A 651 12.55 26.90 -26.96
N THR A 652 12.14 26.84 -28.23
CA THR A 652 12.05 25.59 -28.99
C THR A 652 13.43 25.07 -29.40
N THR A 653 13.78 23.85 -28.99
CA THR A 653 15.07 23.19 -29.27
C THR A 653 14.85 21.79 -29.84
N TYR A 654 15.84 21.23 -30.56
CA TYR A 654 15.83 19.83 -30.98
C TYR A 654 17.09 19.11 -30.49
N GLU A 655 16.98 17.81 -30.19
CA GLU A 655 18.07 17.07 -29.57
C GLU A 655 19.15 16.68 -30.58
N MET A 656 20.40 17.08 -30.33
CA MET A 656 21.58 16.60 -31.06
C MET A 656 22.47 15.75 -30.16
N GLN A 657 22.88 14.58 -30.65
CA GLN A 657 23.77 13.64 -29.97
C GLN A 657 25.19 13.75 -30.53
N HIS A 658 26.21 13.68 -29.67
CA HIS A 658 27.61 13.55 -30.10
C HIS A 658 27.84 12.25 -30.90
N HIS A 659 28.64 12.31 -31.97
CA HIS A 659 28.97 11.14 -32.79
C HIS A 659 30.48 10.84 -32.81
N LYS A 660 31.33 11.78 -33.25
CA LYS A 660 32.78 11.54 -33.43
C LYS A 660 33.54 12.86 -33.66
N GLY A 661 34.66 13.06 -32.96
CA GLY A 661 35.39 14.34 -33.01
C GLY A 661 34.48 15.48 -32.54
N ASP A 662 34.40 16.57 -33.30
CA ASP A 662 33.49 17.70 -33.03
C ASP A 662 32.16 17.60 -33.82
N MET A 663 31.84 16.41 -34.35
CA MET A 663 30.66 16.17 -35.19
C MET A 663 29.48 15.64 -34.37
N TYR A 664 28.32 16.28 -34.57
CA TYR A 664 27.06 15.97 -33.90
C TYR A 664 26.05 15.40 -34.91
N LYS A 665 25.04 14.68 -34.41
CA LYS A 665 23.93 14.14 -35.21
C LYS A 665 22.60 14.53 -34.60
N ILE A 666 21.65 14.93 -35.43
CA ILE A 666 20.27 15.22 -35.06
C ILE A 666 19.60 13.90 -34.64
N LYS A 667 18.95 13.87 -33.46
CA LYS A 667 18.36 12.67 -32.84
C LYS A 667 16.83 12.67 -32.89
N ASN A 668 16.18 13.73 -32.43
CA ASN A 668 14.73 13.89 -32.49
C ASN A 668 14.37 15.31 -32.94
N VAL A 669 13.40 15.41 -33.85
CA VAL A 669 12.88 16.67 -34.43
C VAL A 669 11.36 16.64 -34.62
N GLU A 670 10.66 15.55 -34.29
CA GLU A 670 9.24 15.37 -34.64
C GLU A 670 8.36 16.50 -34.08
N GLU A 671 8.57 16.84 -32.81
CA GLU A 671 7.91 17.95 -32.10
C GLU A 671 8.22 19.32 -32.73
N VAL A 672 9.48 19.57 -33.10
CA VAL A 672 9.88 20.84 -33.73
C VAL A 672 9.31 20.97 -35.14
N MET A 673 9.28 19.89 -35.92
CA MET A 673 8.65 19.88 -37.25
C MET A 673 7.14 20.11 -37.16
N GLN A 674 6.46 19.49 -36.19
CA GLN A 674 5.03 19.73 -35.97
C GLN A 674 4.76 21.20 -35.61
N PHE A 675 5.54 21.80 -34.70
CA PHE A 675 5.43 23.23 -34.40
C PHE A 675 5.74 24.12 -35.60
N LEU A 676 6.61 23.71 -36.53
CA LEU A 676 6.85 24.48 -37.77
C LEU A 676 5.62 24.45 -38.68
N GLU A 677 5.01 23.29 -38.90
CA GLU A 677 3.81 23.14 -39.72
C GLU A 677 2.64 23.96 -39.16
N ASP A 678 2.32 23.79 -37.86
CA ASP A 678 1.19 24.47 -37.21
C ASP A 678 1.35 26.01 -37.24
N HIS A 679 2.53 26.53 -36.88
CA HIS A 679 2.77 27.98 -36.86
C HIS A 679 2.90 28.58 -38.27
N GLN A 680 3.38 27.83 -39.27
CA GLN A 680 3.36 28.29 -40.67
C GLN A 680 1.92 28.48 -41.17
N VAL A 681 1.01 27.53 -40.90
CA VAL A 681 -0.41 27.65 -41.24
C VAL A 681 -1.05 28.84 -40.50
N GLN A 682 -0.73 29.03 -39.21
CA GLN A 682 -1.23 30.15 -38.43
C GLN A 682 -0.77 31.51 -38.99
N LEU A 683 0.51 31.66 -39.32
CA LEU A 683 1.07 32.88 -39.90
C LEU A 683 0.49 33.18 -41.29
N SER A 684 0.34 32.15 -42.13
CA SER A 684 -0.30 32.28 -43.44
C SER A 684 -1.75 32.77 -43.32
N SER A 685 -2.50 32.22 -42.35
CA SER A 685 -3.86 32.65 -42.02
C SER A 685 -3.89 34.13 -41.59
N MET A 686 -3.04 34.55 -40.64
CA MET A 686 -2.92 35.95 -40.21
C MET A 686 -2.63 36.88 -41.39
N LYS A 687 -1.67 36.50 -42.25
CA LYS A 687 -1.23 37.26 -43.43
C LYS A 687 -2.33 37.44 -44.47
N SER A 688 -3.30 36.53 -44.54
CA SER A 688 -4.44 36.61 -45.46
C SER A 688 -5.51 37.65 -45.05
N THR A 689 -5.49 38.12 -43.79
CA THR A 689 -6.52 39.03 -43.26
C THR A 689 -6.25 40.49 -43.63
N LYS A 690 -7.31 41.29 -43.83
CA LYS A 690 -7.18 42.74 -44.07
C LYS A 690 -6.63 43.52 -42.86
N TYR A 691 -6.65 42.91 -41.67
CA TYR A 691 -6.27 43.52 -40.39
C TYR A 691 -4.77 43.34 -40.07
N VAL A 692 -4.00 42.67 -40.93
CA VAL A 692 -2.58 42.41 -40.71
C VAL A 692 -1.68 43.63 -40.97
N GLU A 693 -2.20 44.71 -41.55
CA GLU A 693 -1.42 45.87 -42.01
C GLU A 693 -0.44 46.44 -40.95
N PRO A 694 -0.81 46.61 -39.66
CA PRO A 694 0.13 47.07 -38.63
C PRO A 694 1.26 46.08 -38.33
N PHE A 695 1.02 44.78 -38.55
CA PHE A 695 1.89 43.68 -38.13
C PHE A 695 2.60 42.96 -39.30
N ILE A 696 2.33 43.35 -40.55
CA ILE A 696 2.77 42.63 -41.76
C ILE A 696 4.28 42.36 -41.80
N LYS A 697 5.10 43.26 -41.25
CA LYS A 697 6.56 43.09 -41.16
C LYS A 697 6.98 41.98 -40.20
N GLU A 698 6.28 41.81 -39.08
CA GLU A 698 6.56 40.74 -38.13
C GLU A 698 6.03 39.39 -38.63
N VAL A 699 4.82 39.35 -39.19
CA VAL A 699 4.25 38.12 -39.80
C VAL A 699 5.14 37.59 -40.91
N ASP A 700 5.57 38.46 -41.84
CA ASP A 700 6.42 38.10 -42.98
C ASP A 700 7.85 37.69 -42.54
N TYR A 701 8.36 38.25 -41.44
CA TYR A 701 9.63 37.83 -40.83
C TYR A 701 9.53 36.41 -40.25
N TRP A 702 8.51 36.13 -39.44
CA TRP A 702 8.33 34.82 -38.81
C TRP A 702 8.02 33.74 -39.85
N GLU A 703 7.14 34.00 -40.81
CA GLU A 703 6.77 33.05 -41.86
C GLU A 703 8.01 32.60 -42.67
N LYS A 704 8.86 33.57 -43.08
CA LYS A 704 10.11 33.27 -43.80
C LYS A 704 11.14 32.56 -42.94
N SER A 705 11.26 32.95 -41.67
CA SER A 705 12.25 32.36 -40.75
C SER A 705 11.90 30.91 -40.44
N LEU A 706 10.64 30.62 -40.11
CA LEU A 706 10.18 29.26 -39.83
C LEU A 706 10.17 28.38 -41.10
N GLY A 707 9.80 28.93 -42.26
CA GLY A 707 9.93 28.24 -43.55
C GLY A 707 11.38 27.77 -43.81
N TYR A 708 12.35 28.67 -43.63
CA TYR A 708 13.77 28.36 -43.82
C TYR A 708 14.33 27.38 -42.78
N VAL A 709 13.85 27.42 -41.53
CA VAL A 709 14.23 26.46 -40.48
C VAL A 709 13.76 25.05 -40.85
N ALA A 710 12.51 24.90 -41.32
CA ALA A 710 11.97 23.61 -41.78
C ALA A 710 12.80 23.02 -42.92
N GLU A 711 13.05 23.81 -43.97
CA GLU A 711 13.90 23.41 -45.11
C GLU A 711 15.32 22.99 -44.66
N CYS A 712 15.93 23.73 -43.72
CA CYS A 712 17.26 23.38 -43.20
C CYS A 712 17.28 22.06 -42.44
N ILE A 713 16.29 21.80 -41.58
CA ILE A 713 16.21 20.56 -40.80
C ILE A 713 15.99 19.36 -41.73
N GLU A 714 15.07 19.46 -42.70
CA GLU A 714 14.80 18.38 -43.65
C GLU A 714 16.03 17.98 -44.48
N ILE A 715 16.73 18.95 -45.06
CA ILE A 715 17.93 18.65 -45.86
C ILE A 715 19.08 18.20 -44.94
N ALA A 716 19.21 18.71 -43.72
CA ALA A 716 20.20 18.20 -42.76
C ALA A 716 19.98 16.70 -42.43
N LEU A 717 18.73 16.26 -42.25
CA LEU A 717 18.39 14.84 -42.08
C LEU A 717 18.67 14.00 -43.34
N GLN A 718 18.53 14.58 -44.53
CA GLN A 718 18.93 13.94 -45.78
C GLN A 718 20.45 13.77 -45.89
N VAL A 719 21.24 14.80 -45.56
CA VAL A 719 22.70 14.74 -45.49
C VAL A 719 23.13 13.68 -44.46
N GLN A 720 22.58 13.73 -43.25
CA GLN A 720 22.92 12.82 -42.16
C GLN A 720 22.70 11.34 -42.53
N ARG A 721 21.55 10.99 -43.13
CA ARG A 721 21.24 9.61 -43.54
C ARG A 721 22.23 9.08 -44.57
N ARG A 722 22.49 9.86 -45.64
CA ARG A 722 23.45 9.51 -46.70
C ARG A 722 24.89 9.44 -46.16
N TYR A 723 25.27 10.38 -45.30
CA TYR A 723 26.61 10.46 -44.71
C TYR A 723 26.91 9.26 -43.81
N LEU A 724 26.03 8.91 -42.88
CA LEU A 724 26.24 7.79 -41.94
C LEU A 724 26.37 6.45 -42.66
N TYR A 725 25.62 6.25 -43.76
CA TYR A 725 25.76 5.08 -44.62
C TYR A 725 27.16 5.02 -45.24
N LEU A 726 27.62 6.10 -45.88
CA LEU A 726 28.95 6.16 -46.49
C LEU A 726 30.10 6.13 -45.48
N GLU A 727 29.95 6.68 -44.26
CA GLU A 727 30.98 6.60 -43.21
C GLU A 727 31.25 5.14 -42.83
N SER A 728 30.20 4.33 -42.71
CA SER A 728 30.35 2.90 -42.39
C SER A 728 31.18 2.15 -43.45
N ILE A 729 31.01 2.52 -44.72
CA ILE A 729 31.66 1.90 -45.89
C ILE A 729 33.12 2.37 -46.03
N PHE A 730 33.37 3.67 -45.95
CA PHE A 730 34.71 4.24 -46.02
C PHE A 730 35.53 4.06 -44.74
N SER A 731 35.00 3.41 -43.71
CA SER A 731 35.79 2.92 -42.56
C SER A 731 36.82 1.85 -42.99
N GLY A 732 36.57 1.12 -44.08
CA GLY A 732 37.44 0.08 -44.61
C GLY A 732 38.61 0.60 -45.44
N GLU A 733 39.84 0.39 -44.95
CA GLU A 733 41.09 0.81 -45.61
C GLU A 733 41.24 0.27 -47.06
N ASP A 734 40.68 -0.91 -47.34
CA ASP A 734 40.75 -1.57 -48.65
C ASP A 734 39.77 -1.01 -49.70
N ILE A 735 38.66 -0.37 -49.25
CA ILE A 735 37.75 0.37 -50.14
C ILE A 735 38.30 1.77 -50.38
N ARG A 736 38.84 2.44 -49.33
CA ARG A 736 39.49 3.76 -49.48
C ARG A 736 40.61 3.77 -50.53
N LYS A 737 41.35 2.67 -50.66
CA LYS A 737 42.43 2.52 -51.66
C LYS A 737 41.94 2.28 -53.09
N GLN A 738 40.68 1.85 -53.28
CA GLN A 738 40.11 1.56 -54.60
C GLN A 738 39.30 2.73 -55.19
N LEU A 739 38.84 3.67 -54.36
CA LEU A 739 38.08 4.87 -54.76
C LEU A 739 38.76 6.18 -54.25
N PRO A 740 40.01 6.48 -54.66
CA PRO A 740 40.79 7.56 -54.07
C PRO A 740 40.33 8.98 -54.47
N ALA A 741 39.51 9.12 -55.52
CA ALA A 741 38.95 10.42 -55.90
C ALA A 741 37.73 10.74 -55.01
N GLU A 742 36.85 9.76 -54.84
CA GLU A 742 35.63 9.81 -54.04
C GLU A 742 35.96 9.99 -52.56
N VAL A 743 37.02 9.34 -52.04
CA VAL A 743 37.51 9.53 -50.67
C VAL A 743 37.93 10.98 -50.40
N LYS A 744 38.56 11.67 -51.35
CA LYS A 744 38.93 13.09 -51.18
C LYS A 744 37.70 13.99 -51.09
N VAL A 745 36.65 13.70 -51.87
CA VAL A 745 35.38 14.42 -51.80
C VAL A 745 34.66 14.11 -50.48
N PHE A 746 34.67 12.86 -50.04
CA PHE A 746 34.07 12.44 -48.78
C PHE A 746 34.75 13.06 -47.56
N ASP A 747 36.08 13.02 -47.48
CA ASP A 747 36.83 13.60 -46.34
C ASP A 747 36.69 15.14 -46.29
N ALA A 748 36.58 15.82 -47.44
CA ALA A 748 36.25 17.24 -47.50
C ALA A 748 34.81 17.53 -47.02
N LEU A 749 33.86 16.68 -47.40
CA LEU A 749 32.47 16.77 -46.96
C LEU A 749 32.31 16.47 -45.46
N THR A 750 33.11 15.56 -44.89
CA THR A 750 33.19 15.34 -43.44
C THR A 750 33.57 16.63 -42.70
N ALA A 751 34.53 17.41 -43.23
CA ALA A 751 34.91 18.68 -42.62
C ALA A 751 33.75 19.72 -42.68
N ASP A 752 33.11 19.86 -43.84
CA ASP A 752 31.92 20.72 -44.00
C ASP A 752 30.75 20.30 -43.08
N TRP A 753 30.52 18.99 -42.92
CA TRP A 753 29.48 18.46 -42.04
C TRP A 753 29.80 18.69 -40.55
N THR A 754 31.07 18.61 -40.17
CA THR A 754 31.53 18.90 -38.81
C THR A 754 31.34 20.39 -38.47
N GLU A 755 31.69 21.31 -39.40
CA GLU A 755 31.43 22.76 -39.21
C GLU A 755 29.93 23.04 -39.00
N ILE A 756 29.08 22.48 -39.87
CA ILE A 756 27.63 22.74 -39.83
C ILE A 756 27.00 22.14 -38.57
N THR A 757 27.28 20.87 -38.24
CA THR A 757 26.68 20.21 -37.08
C THR A 757 27.18 20.78 -35.75
N GLY A 758 28.44 21.22 -35.67
CA GLY A 758 28.95 21.97 -34.52
C GLY A 758 28.28 23.34 -34.37
N SER A 759 28.02 24.05 -35.47
CA SER A 759 27.30 25.34 -35.45
C SER A 759 25.82 25.18 -35.07
N MET A 760 25.15 24.15 -35.59
CA MET A 760 23.77 23.81 -35.24
C MET A 760 23.65 23.41 -33.75
N TYR A 761 24.65 22.74 -33.18
CA TYR A 761 24.69 22.38 -31.75
C TYR A 761 24.96 23.59 -30.83
N ALA A 762 25.61 24.64 -31.35
CA ALA A 762 25.95 25.84 -30.58
C ALA A 762 24.79 26.87 -30.50
N GLY A 763 23.76 26.76 -31.34
CA GLY A 763 22.57 27.62 -31.28
C GLY A 763 21.70 27.31 -30.06
N SER A 764 21.13 28.34 -29.43
CA SER A 764 20.35 28.15 -28.19
C SER A 764 18.91 27.64 -28.45
N ASN A 765 18.37 27.95 -29.62
CA ASN A 765 17.06 27.50 -30.11
C ASN A 765 17.15 27.06 -31.58
N ALA A 766 16.10 26.40 -32.08
CA ALA A 766 16.04 25.83 -33.43
C ALA A 766 16.17 26.88 -34.54
N VAL A 767 15.73 28.12 -34.27
CA VAL A 767 15.84 29.26 -35.19
C VAL A 767 17.30 29.66 -35.33
N GLU A 768 17.99 29.96 -34.22
CA GLU A 768 19.42 30.28 -34.19
C GLU A 768 20.29 29.15 -34.78
N ALA A 769 19.98 27.90 -34.46
CA ALA A 769 20.70 26.73 -34.96
C ALA A 769 20.70 26.64 -36.50
N CYS A 770 19.66 27.14 -37.17
CA CYS A 770 19.57 27.17 -38.64
C CYS A 770 19.95 28.53 -39.26
N LEU A 771 19.79 29.64 -38.53
CA LEU A 771 19.99 31.02 -38.99
C LEU A 771 21.28 31.70 -38.48
N TYR A 772 22.22 30.94 -37.90
CA TYR A 772 23.55 31.43 -37.48
C TYR A 772 24.37 32.13 -38.59
N LYS A 773 24.00 31.92 -39.86
CA LYS A 773 24.47 32.69 -41.03
C LYS A 773 23.25 33.10 -41.88
N PRO A 774 23.29 34.24 -42.60
CA PRO A 774 22.15 34.71 -43.39
C PRO A 774 21.59 33.66 -44.35
N ALA A 775 20.27 33.51 -44.37
CA ALA A 775 19.60 32.64 -45.32
C ALA A 775 19.87 33.11 -46.78
N PRO A 776 20.05 32.20 -47.75
CA PRO A 776 19.95 30.74 -47.65
C PRO A 776 21.31 30.01 -47.56
N TYR A 777 22.28 30.52 -46.78
CA TYR A 777 23.64 29.93 -46.72
C TYR A 777 23.65 28.46 -46.29
N VAL A 778 22.98 28.12 -45.18
CA VAL A 778 23.02 26.77 -44.58
C VAL A 778 22.32 25.78 -45.50
N PHE A 779 21.12 26.10 -45.96
CA PHE A 779 20.36 25.31 -46.95
C PHE A 779 21.18 25.03 -48.22
N ASN A 780 21.82 26.05 -48.81
CA ASN A 780 22.63 25.86 -50.01
C ASN A 780 23.86 24.98 -49.77
N LYS A 781 24.53 25.11 -48.62
CA LYS A 781 25.68 24.25 -48.26
C LYS A 781 25.23 22.81 -48.05
N LEU A 782 24.10 22.58 -47.37
CA LEU A 782 23.50 21.26 -47.16
C LEU A 782 23.07 20.59 -48.49
N ASN A 783 22.41 21.31 -49.40
CA ASN A 783 22.02 20.76 -50.71
C ASN A 783 23.25 20.36 -51.54
N LYS A 784 24.30 21.21 -51.57
CA LYS A 784 25.57 20.86 -52.24
C LYS A 784 26.23 19.61 -51.63
N MET A 785 26.05 19.38 -50.33
CA MET A 785 26.51 18.14 -49.68
C MET A 785 25.66 16.94 -50.08
N VAL A 786 24.33 17.09 -50.23
CA VAL A 786 23.47 16.04 -50.80
C VAL A 786 23.94 15.65 -52.20
N ASP A 787 24.18 16.61 -53.09
CA ASP A 787 24.67 16.35 -54.46
C ASP A 787 26.00 15.59 -54.46
N ASN A 788 26.94 16.00 -53.60
CA ASN A 788 28.23 15.34 -53.45
C ASN A 788 28.09 13.91 -52.91
N LEU A 789 27.21 13.68 -51.93
CA LEU A 789 26.93 12.34 -51.37
C LEU A 789 26.29 11.43 -52.42
N ASP A 790 25.32 11.92 -53.19
CA ASP A 790 24.69 11.17 -54.29
C ASP A 790 25.68 10.89 -55.43
N GLY A 791 26.61 11.81 -55.71
CA GLY A 791 27.74 11.58 -56.62
C GLY A 791 28.63 10.42 -56.16
N ILE A 792 28.98 10.38 -54.87
CA ILE A 792 29.78 9.30 -54.27
C ILE A 792 29.01 7.98 -54.28
N LEU A 793 27.70 7.98 -53.99
CA LEU A 793 26.85 6.78 -54.04
C LEU A 793 26.81 6.19 -55.46
N ARG A 794 26.58 7.00 -56.49
CA ARG A 794 26.62 6.56 -57.90
C ARG A 794 27.98 6.00 -58.32
N ALA A 795 29.08 6.60 -57.83
CA ALA A 795 30.43 6.09 -58.08
C ALA A 795 30.66 4.74 -57.39
N LEU A 796 30.15 4.57 -56.16
CA LEU A 796 30.20 3.31 -55.42
C LEU A 796 29.38 2.22 -56.11
N GLU A 797 28.16 2.50 -56.56
CA GLU A 797 27.33 1.56 -57.32
C GLU A 797 28.02 1.09 -58.60
N LYS A 798 28.59 2.02 -59.37
CA LYS A 798 29.37 1.70 -60.59
C LYS A 798 30.58 0.79 -60.27
N TYR A 799 31.25 1.04 -59.16
CA TYR A 799 32.34 0.18 -58.67
C TYR A 799 31.84 -1.22 -58.26
N LEU A 800 30.73 -1.31 -57.53
CA LEU A 800 30.11 -2.58 -57.15
C LEU A 800 29.69 -3.40 -58.38
N GLU A 801 29.07 -2.75 -59.36
CA GLU A 801 28.65 -3.39 -60.62
C GLU A 801 29.86 -3.90 -61.41
N THR A 802 30.97 -3.15 -61.44
CA THR A 802 32.24 -3.61 -62.01
C THR A 802 32.76 -4.87 -61.30
N LYS A 803 32.60 -4.98 -59.97
CA LYS A 803 32.95 -6.21 -59.23
C LYS A 803 31.98 -7.37 -59.51
N ARG A 804 30.68 -7.10 -59.72
CA ARG A 804 29.68 -8.11 -60.11
C ARG A 804 29.98 -8.71 -61.48
N GLN A 805 30.36 -7.89 -62.45
CA GLN A 805 30.79 -8.36 -63.78
C GLN A 805 32.02 -9.28 -63.73
N LEU A 806 32.98 -9.01 -62.84
CA LEU A 806 34.16 -9.86 -62.63
C LEU A 806 33.85 -11.18 -61.93
N PHE A 807 32.79 -11.26 -61.13
CA PHE A 807 32.36 -12.49 -60.46
C PHE A 807 30.83 -12.57 -60.37
N PRO A 808 30.16 -13.19 -61.36
CA PRO A 808 28.69 -13.15 -61.51
C PRO A 808 27.88 -13.67 -60.30
N ARG A 809 28.48 -14.42 -59.37
CA ARG A 809 27.78 -14.82 -58.14
C ARG A 809 27.46 -13.62 -57.21
N PHE A 810 28.13 -12.48 -57.38
CA PHE A 810 27.82 -11.25 -56.64
C PHE A 810 26.50 -10.57 -57.06
N TYR A 811 25.83 -11.02 -58.13
CA TYR A 811 24.45 -10.58 -58.44
C TYR A 811 23.42 -11.17 -57.46
N PHE A 812 23.73 -12.24 -56.71
CA PHE A 812 22.81 -12.89 -55.77
C PHE A 812 22.89 -12.34 -54.33
N ILE A 813 23.60 -11.23 -54.11
CA ILE A 813 23.76 -10.58 -52.80
C ILE A 813 23.50 -9.08 -52.88
N SER A 814 23.06 -8.49 -51.76
CA SER A 814 22.79 -7.05 -51.67
C SER A 814 24.08 -6.22 -51.83
N ASN A 815 23.92 -4.92 -52.06
CA ASN A 815 25.05 -3.99 -52.12
C ASN A 815 25.84 -4.01 -50.79
N ASP A 816 25.15 -4.07 -49.65
CA ASP A 816 25.77 -4.09 -48.32
C ASP A 816 26.54 -5.39 -48.04
N ASP A 817 25.97 -6.56 -48.37
CA ASP A 817 26.66 -7.85 -48.30
C ASP A 817 27.94 -7.83 -49.15
N LEU A 818 27.86 -7.25 -50.37
CA LEU A 818 28.98 -7.15 -51.30
C LEU A 818 30.06 -6.19 -50.77
N LEU A 819 29.68 -5.07 -50.16
CA LEU A 819 30.58 -4.13 -49.51
C LEU A 819 31.30 -4.77 -48.30
N GLU A 820 30.60 -5.56 -47.48
CA GLU A 820 31.20 -6.27 -46.35
C GLU A 820 32.25 -7.32 -46.81
N ILE A 821 31.96 -8.05 -47.90
CA ILE A 821 32.92 -8.98 -48.52
C ILE A 821 34.15 -8.25 -49.08
N LEU A 822 33.94 -7.14 -49.81
CA LEU A 822 35.02 -6.38 -50.43
C LEU A 822 35.90 -5.68 -49.38
N GLY A 823 35.29 -5.07 -48.37
CA GLY A 823 35.97 -4.40 -47.25
C GLY A 823 36.76 -5.35 -46.36
N ASN A 824 36.35 -6.62 -46.27
CA ASN A 824 37.04 -7.66 -45.49
C ASN A 824 37.84 -8.66 -46.35
N SER A 825 38.16 -8.34 -47.61
CA SER A 825 38.85 -9.23 -48.56
C SER A 825 40.11 -9.94 -48.01
N LYS A 826 40.88 -9.27 -47.14
CA LYS A 826 42.09 -9.82 -46.48
C LYS A 826 41.81 -10.72 -45.26
N LYS A 827 40.58 -10.74 -44.75
CA LYS A 827 40.14 -11.48 -43.56
C LYS A 827 39.09 -12.53 -43.97
N PRO A 828 39.50 -13.66 -44.58
CA PRO A 828 38.57 -14.67 -45.10
C PRO A 828 37.72 -15.35 -44.01
N GLN A 829 38.01 -15.12 -42.71
CA GLN A 829 37.13 -15.53 -41.61
C GLN A 829 35.82 -14.72 -41.53
N LEU A 830 35.83 -13.44 -41.92
CA LEU A 830 34.62 -12.59 -41.90
C LEU A 830 33.73 -12.88 -43.11
N ILE A 831 34.35 -13.11 -44.28
CA ILE A 831 33.68 -13.49 -45.53
C ILE A 831 32.84 -14.78 -45.37
N GLN A 832 33.18 -15.65 -44.40
CA GLN A 832 32.48 -16.93 -44.17
C GLN A 832 30.97 -16.79 -43.96
N VAL A 833 30.51 -15.68 -43.37
CA VAL A 833 29.07 -15.45 -43.11
C VAL A 833 28.28 -15.37 -44.43
N HIS A 834 28.90 -14.83 -45.48
CA HIS A 834 28.27 -14.65 -46.80
C HIS A 834 28.53 -15.83 -47.75
N LEU A 835 29.41 -16.78 -47.42
CA LEU A 835 29.68 -17.95 -48.28
C LEU A 835 28.42 -18.78 -48.55
N LYS A 836 27.56 -18.94 -47.52
CA LYS A 836 26.24 -19.61 -47.67
C LYS A 836 25.32 -18.89 -48.67
N LYS A 837 25.46 -17.56 -48.84
CA LYS A 837 24.69 -16.77 -49.82
C LYS A 837 25.26 -16.89 -51.25
N LEU A 838 26.54 -17.24 -51.39
CA LEU A 838 27.25 -17.30 -52.67
C LEU A 838 27.36 -18.72 -53.25
N PHE A 839 27.25 -19.76 -52.42
CA PHE A 839 27.48 -21.15 -52.81
C PHE A 839 26.51 -22.12 -52.13
N ASP A 840 25.74 -22.84 -52.93
CA ASP A 840 24.98 -24.00 -52.44
C ASP A 840 25.90 -25.03 -51.78
N ASN A 841 25.41 -25.61 -50.69
CA ASN A 841 26.08 -26.65 -49.89
C ASN A 841 27.45 -26.27 -49.26
N VAL A 842 27.85 -24.99 -49.28
CA VAL A 842 29.07 -24.51 -48.58
C VAL A 842 28.70 -23.57 -47.43
N ASN A 843 28.60 -24.12 -46.22
CA ASN A 843 28.27 -23.34 -45.01
C ASN A 843 29.52 -22.66 -44.39
N LYS A 844 30.63 -23.40 -44.27
CA LYS A 844 31.93 -22.89 -43.80
C LYS A 844 33.08 -23.63 -44.48
N ILE A 845 34.15 -22.91 -44.83
CA ILE A 845 35.39 -23.45 -45.39
C ILE A 845 36.46 -23.43 -44.29
N ARG A 846 37.22 -24.52 -44.12
CA ARG A 846 38.37 -24.54 -43.22
C ARG A 846 39.55 -23.84 -43.88
N ILE A 847 39.85 -22.62 -43.44
CA ILE A 847 40.97 -21.81 -43.96
C ILE A 847 42.24 -22.11 -43.17
N ASP A 848 43.05 -23.05 -43.66
CA ASP A 848 44.44 -23.25 -43.20
C ASP A 848 45.38 -22.37 -44.05
N LYS A 849 46.18 -21.51 -43.40
CA LYS A 849 47.15 -20.63 -44.09
C LYS A 849 48.43 -21.41 -44.45
N ARG A 850 48.55 -21.96 -45.67
CA ARG A 850 49.82 -22.09 -46.44
C ARG A 850 49.69 -22.92 -47.72
N ARG A 851 50.41 -22.46 -48.75
CA ARG A 851 51.01 -23.18 -49.89
C ARG A 851 52.20 -22.33 -50.37
N GLU A 852 53.20 -22.78 -51.11
CA GLU A 852 53.97 -24.04 -51.31
C GLU A 852 55.06 -23.66 -52.35
N PRO A 853 56.29 -24.24 -52.39
CA PRO A 853 56.96 -25.23 -51.54
C PRO A 853 58.21 -24.58 -50.82
N ILE A 854 59.14 -25.19 -50.06
CA ILE A 854 59.83 -26.51 -50.07
C ILE A 854 60.26 -26.88 -48.62
N ILE A 855 59.93 -28.11 -48.18
CA ILE A 855 60.66 -29.02 -47.24
C ILE A 855 60.91 -28.65 -45.74
N LEU A 856 60.46 -29.60 -44.88
CA LEU A 856 60.83 -30.01 -43.51
C LEU A 856 60.35 -29.28 -42.22
N GLU A 857 59.55 -30.07 -41.48
CA GLU A 857 59.37 -30.24 -40.01
C GLU A 857 58.42 -29.36 -39.15
N PRO A 858 57.76 -29.95 -38.10
CA PRO A 858 56.49 -29.45 -37.56
C PRO A 858 56.50 -29.34 -35.98
N PRO A 859 55.38 -29.16 -35.23
CA PRO A 859 55.18 -27.95 -34.42
C PRO A 859 54.76 -28.24 -32.95
N LEU A 860 54.27 -27.25 -32.17
CA LEU A 860 53.22 -27.45 -31.13
C LEU A 860 52.68 -26.15 -30.44
N ARG A 861 51.35 -26.16 -30.19
CA ARG A 861 50.55 -25.55 -29.08
C ARG A 861 50.00 -24.09 -29.11
N ASP A 862 48.69 -24.03 -29.35
CA ASP A 862 47.58 -23.63 -28.44
C ASP A 862 47.70 -22.45 -27.46
N LYS A 863 46.61 -21.66 -27.41
CA LYS A 863 46.05 -21.09 -26.16
C LYS A 863 44.51 -21.05 -26.17
N GLU A 864 43.97 -20.83 -24.96
CA GLU A 864 42.56 -20.55 -24.59
C GLU A 864 41.61 -21.76 -24.55
N LYS A 865 41.04 -22.18 -23.41
CA LYS A 865 40.96 -21.61 -22.05
C LYS A 865 40.02 -20.39 -21.89
N ARG A 866 38.73 -20.51 -22.21
CA ARG A 866 37.68 -19.62 -21.64
C ARG A 866 36.24 -20.19 -21.69
N CYS A 867 35.87 -20.90 -20.62
CA CYS A 867 34.51 -21.16 -20.08
C CYS A 867 34.76 -21.97 -18.79
N LYS A 868 35.19 -21.42 -17.65
CA LYS A 868 34.61 -20.35 -16.81
C LYS A 868 33.08 -20.44 -16.62
N ARG A 869 32.70 -20.33 -15.34
CA ARG A 869 31.49 -19.72 -14.76
C ARG A 869 30.25 -20.54 -14.39
N ASN A 870 29.86 -21.60 -15.11
CA ASN A 870 28.47 -22.10 -14.93
C ASN A 870 28.19 -23.07 -13.76
N LEU A 871 29.18 -23.51 -12.97
CA LEU A 871 28.93 -24.13 -11.66
C LEU A 871 29.78 -23.47 -10.56
N ALA A 872 29.49 -22.20 -10.30
CA ALA A 872 29.76 -21.54 -9.01
C ALA A 872 28.67 -21.86 -7.95
N LEU A 873 27.96 -22.98 -8.14
CA LEU A 873 26.91 -23.56 -7.31
C LEU A 873 27.25 -25.07 -7.27
N MET A 874 27.61 -25.69 -6.15
CA MET A 874 27.34 -25.31 -4.77
C MET A 874 28.58 -25.29 -3.87
N GLN A 875 28.58 -24.29 -2.99
CA GLN A 875 28.94 -24.36 -1.56
C GLN A 875 28.90 -25.80 -0.97
N LYS A 876 29.71 -26.20 0.02
CA LYS A 876 30.39 -25.40 1.06
C LYS A 876 31.51 -26.22 1.73
N ASN A 877 32.49 -25.50 2.26
CA ASN A 877 33.61 -25.92 3.11
C ASN A 877 33.29 -26.98 4.19
N LYS A 878 34.19 -27.96 4.36
CA LYS A 878 35.04 -28.26 5.54
C LYS A 878 35.69 -29.64 5.33
N SER A 879 36.94 -29.92 5.71
CA SER A 879 38.04 -29.10 6.22
C SER A 879 39.37 -29.87 5.97
N VAL A 880 40.55 -29.23 5.95
CA VAL A 880 41.60 -29.39 7.00
C VAL A 880 41.94 -30.88 7.28
N TYR A 881 43.14 -31.40 6.99
CA TYR A 881 44.46 -30.74 6.85
C TYR A 881 45.47 -31.62 6.07
N GLU A 882 46.61 -31.00 5.74
CA GLU A 882 48.00 -31.49 5.83
C GLU A 882 48.28 -33.02 5.98
N ALA A 883 49.31 -33.60 5.34
CA ALA A 883 50.26 -33.08 4.36
C ALA A 883 51.01 -34.25 3.69
N GLU A 884 51.08 -34.29 2.35
CA GLU A 884 52.11 -35.08 1.64
C GLU A 884 52.35 -34.63 0.17
N VAL A 885 52.06 -33.35 -0.12
CA VAL A 885 52.37 -32.77 -1.43
C VAL A 885 53.82 -32.27 -1.44
N GLN A 886 54.76 -33.16 -1.74
CA GLN A 886 55.94 -32.93 -2.61
C GLN A 886 56.88 -34.15 -2.67
N ARG A 887 56.45 -35.25 -3.31
CA ARG A 887 57.32 -36.06 -4.19
C ARG A 887 56.53 -37.06 -5.05
N HIS A 888 56.51 -36.77 -6.36
CA HIS A 888 56.37 -37.73 -7.45
C HIS A 888 55.11 -38.63 -7.48
N ASN A 889 54.25 -38.36 -8.47
CA ASN A 889 54.09 -39.36 -9.54
C ASN A 889 53.70 -38.71 -10.88
N TRP A 890 54.73 -38.25 -11.60
CA TRP A 890 54.66 -37.97 -13.04
C TRP A 890 54.04 -39.14 -13.83
N ARG A 891 54.17 -40.37 -13.30
CA ARG A 891 53.58 -41.62 -13.79
C ARG A 891 52.07 -41.50 -14.06
N ASN A 892 51.29 -40.88 -13.15
CA ASN A 892 49.84 -40.72 -13.36
C ASN A 892 49.53 -39.77 -14.53
N ILE A 893 50.30 -38.70 -14.68
CA ILE A 893 50.20 -37.77 -15.81
C ILE A 893 50.59 -38.50 -17.11
N TYR A 894 51.59 -39.38 -17.05
CA TYR A 894 52.07 -40.19 -18.17
C TYR A 894 51.01 -41.20 -18.66
N HIS A 895 50.44 -42.01 -17.77
CA HIS A 895 49.38 -42.97 -18.11
C HIS A 895 48.11 -42.29 -18.64
N MET A 896 47.77 -41.10 -18.10
CA MET A 896 46.63 -40.31 -18.58
C MET A 896 46.90 -39.69 -19.97
N ALA A 897 48.14 -39.30 -20.25
CA ALA A 897 48.58 -38.86 -21.58
C ALA A 897 48.59 -40.01 -22.60
N LEU A 898 49.05 -41.21 -22.21
CA LEU A 898 49.05 -42.42 -23.04
C LEU A 898 47.61 -42.83 -23.41
N ARG A 899 46.69 -42.90 -22.43
CA ARG A 899 45.26 -43.19 -22.69
C ARG A 899 44.63 -42.14 -23.62
N ARG A 900 44.90 -40.85 -23.40
CA ARG A 900 44.42 -39.78 -24.31
C ARG A 900 44.96 -39.91 -25.73
N ALA A 901 46.23 -40.26 -25.91
CA ALA A 901 46.83 -40.43 -27.24
C ALA A 901 46.24 -41.62 -28.01
N ILE A 902 45.86 -42.71 -27.33
CA ILE A 902 45.17 -43.87 -27.90
C ILE A 902 43.75 -43.49 -28.34
N TYR A 903 42.95 -42.88 -27.45
CA TYR A 903 41.56 -42.47 -27.77
C TYR A 903 41.48 -41.34 -28.83
N ALA A 904 42.54 -40.54 -28.99
CA ALA A 904 42.63 -39.50 -30.02
C ALA A 904 43.29 -39.97 -31.33
N HIS A 905 43.56 -41.28 -31.49
CA HIS A 905 44.20 -41.88 -32.68
C HIS A 905 45.55 -41.24 -33.10
N ARG A 906 46.36 -40.77 -32.14
CA ARG A 906 47.65 -40.08 -32.41
C ARG A 906 48.84 -41.02 -32.32
N TRP A 907 48.99 -41.92 -33.29
CA TRP A 907 49.93 -43.05 -33.25
C TRP A 907 51.40 -42.67 -33.02
N ASN A 908 51.93 -41.66 -33.71
CA ASN A 908 53.31 -41.18 -33.50
C ASN A 908 53.54 -40.66 -32.07
N GLN A 909 52.51 -40.10 -31.44
CA GLN A 909 52.56 -39.61 -30.05
C GLN A 909 52.51 -40.78 -29.05
N VAL A 910 51.76 -41.85 -29.35
CA VAL A 910 51.79 -43.10 -28.58
C VAL A 910 53.18 -43.76 -28.69
N ALA A 911 53.77 -43.84 -29.88
CA ALA A 911 55.09 -44.42 -30.08
C ALA A 911 56.20 -43.65 -29.32
N TYR A 912 56.18 -42.32 -29.38
CA TYR A 912 57.08 -41.47 -28.58
C TYR A 912 56.92 -41.72 -27.06
N LEU A 913 55.69 -41.80 -26.57
CA LEU A 913 55.37 -42.12 -25.17
C LEU A 913 55.62 -43.58 -24.77
N LEU A 914 55.91 -44.48 -25.70
CA LEU A 914 56.39 -45.84 -25.38
C LEU A 914 57.92 -45.88 -25.33
N SER A 915 58.61 -45.10 -26.18
CA SER A 915 60.08 -45.02 -26.21
C SER A 915 60.72 -44.34 -24.99
N LYS A 916 59.97 -43.51 -24.25
CA LYS A 916 60.47 -42.65 -23.17
C LYS A 916 60.29 -43.19 -21.74
N SER A 917 59.58 -44.31 -21.55
CA SER A 917 59.34 -44.92 -20.24
C SER A 917 59.30 -46.45 -20.38
N PRO A 918 60.39 -47.17 -20.07
CA PRO A 918 60.42 -48.62 -20.19
C PRO A 918 59.46 -49.30 -19.20
N ILE A 919 58.85 -50.41 -19.63
CA ILE A 919 57.75 -51.04 -18.87
C ILE A 919 58.23 -51.71 -17.56
N TRP A 920 59.53 -51.99 -17.40
CA TRP A 920 60.09 -52.61 -16.20
C TRP A 920 60.20 -51.68 -14.97
N GLU A 921 59.84 -50.40 -15.07
CA GLU A 921 59.77 -49.47 -13.92
C GLU A 921 58.40 -49.45 -13.20
N HIS A 922 57.47 -50.35 -13.57
CA HIS A 922 56.09 -50.38 -13.06
C HIS A 922 55.78 -51.66 -12.27
N GLU A 923 55.77 -51.59 -10.93
CA GLU A 923 55.58 -52.76 -10.04
C GLU A 923 54.11 -53.16 -9.77
N LYS A 924 53.10 -52.42 -10.25
CA LYS A 924 51.68 -52.73 -9.98
C LYS A 924 50.97 -53.33 -11.20
N SER A 925 50.40 -54.52 -11.03
CA SER A 925 49.81 -55.35 -12.10
C SER A 925 48.63 -54.72 -12.87
N GLY A 926 47.95 -53.73 -12.29
CA GLY A 926 46.78 -53.09 -12.91
C GLY A 926 47.08 -52.28 -14.19
N ASP A 927 48.27 -51.70 -14.31
CA ASP A 927 48.58 -50.76 -15.40
C ASP A 927 49.08 -51.45 -16.69
N LEU A 928 49.56 -52.70 -16.59
CA LEU A 928 50.12 -53.48 -17.69
C LEU A 928 49.13 -53.67 -18.86
N HIS A 929 47.84 -53.86 -18.55
CA HIS A 929 46.77 -53.98 -19.55
C HIS A 929 46.61 -52.73 -20.45
N THR A 930 46.99 -51.54 -19.95
CA THR A 930 46.89 -50.29 -20.73
C THR A 930 47.98 -50.23 -21.81
N TYR A 931 49.20 -50.67 -21.49
CA TYR A 931 50.33 -50.74 -22.43
C TYR A 931 50.12 -51.82 -23.50
N ILE A 932 49.62 -53.00 -23.11
CA ILE A 932 49.31 -54.08 -24.06
C ILE A 932 48.28 -53.62 -25.11
N ARG A 933 47.24 -52.89 -24.70
CA ARG A 933 46.28 -52.26 -25.63
C ARG A 933 46.92 -51.20 -26.53
N ALA A 934 47.81 -50.35 -25.99
CA ALA A 934 48.50 -49.31 -26.77
C ALA A 934 49.31 -49.89 -27.93
N ILE A 935 50.08 -50.96 -27.66
CA ILE A 935 50.98 -51.59 -28.62
C ILE A 935 50.20 -52.42 -29.65
N THR A 936 49.14 -53.11 -29.20
CA THR A 936 48.18 -53.82 -30.08
C THR A 936 47.63 -52.89 -31.18
N ILE A 937 47.21 -51.69 -30.83
CA ILE A 937 46.56 -50.76 -31.76
C ILE A 937 47.60 -50.04 -32.67
N LEU A 938 48.82 -49.83 -32.18
CA LEU A 938 49.94 -49.32 -32.98
C LEU A 938 50.34 -50.29 -34.09
N LEU A 939 50.43 -51.59 -33.79
CA LEU A 939 50.77 -52.63 -34.76
C LEU A 939 49.71 -52.80 -35.86
N MET A 940 48.45 -52.47 -35.60
CA MET A 940 47.36 -52.55 -36.60
C MET A 940 47.30 -51.36 -37.58
N ASN A 941 48.08 -50.28 -37.36
CA ASN A 941 47.94 -49.01 -38.11
C ASN A 941 49.23 -48.51 -38.82
N HIS A 942 50.30 -49.31 -38.89
CA HIS A 942 51.53 -48.95 -39.61
C HIS A 942 51.88 -49.96 -40.72
N PRO A 943 52.39 -49.49 -41.88
CA PRO A 943 52.83 -50.39 -42.97
C PRO A 943 54.03 -51.26 -42.54
N SER A 944 54.08 -52.48 -43.09
CA SER A 944 54.72 -53.67 -42.49
C SER A 944 56.17 -53.50 -42.04
N ALA A 945 57.00 -52.74 -42.76
CA ALA A 945 58.42 -52.55 -42.44
C ALA A 945 58.67 -51.92 -41.06
N LYS A 946 57.78 -51.05 -40.57
CA LYS A 946 57.91 -50.43 -39.24
C LYS A 946 57.30 -51.26 -38.11
N ALA A 947 56.38 -52.17 -38.44
CA ALA A 947 55.81 -53.11 -37.48
C ALA A 947 56.83 -54.20 -37.07
N GLN A 948 57.71 -54.62 -37.99
CA GLN A 948 58.70 -55.67 -37.76
C GLN A 948 59.76 -55.31 -36.69
N SER A 949 60.28 -54.08 -36.65
CA SER A 949 61.25 -53.71 -35.60
C SER A 949 60.60 -53.65 -34.22
N LEU A 950 59.41 -53.07 -34.14
CA LEU A 950 58.60 -53.04 -32.91
C LEU A 950 58.21 -54.44 -32.42
N LEU A 951 58.04 -55.42 -33.32
CA LEU A 951 57.77 -56.81 -32.94
C LEU A 951 58.99 -57.47 -32.28
N ASN A 952 60.21 -57.20 -32.76
CA ASN A 952 61.45 -57.70 -32.17
C ASN A 952 61.68 -57.13 -30.76
N ASP A 953 61.49 -55.82 -30.57
CA ASP A 953 61.59 -55.18 -29.27
C ASP A 953 60.58 -55.76 -28.26
N TYR A 954 59.38 -56.12 -28.75
CA TYR A 954 58.34 -56.77 -27.94
C TYR A 954 58.62 -58.25 -27.63
N ALA A 955 59.33 -58.97 -28.51
CA ALA A 955 59.78 -60.34 -28.25
C ALA A 955 60.83 -60.39 -27.12
N HIS A 956 61.75 -59.41 -27.07
CA HIS A 956 62.70 -59.28 -25.96
C HIS A 956 62.01 -59.02 -24.61
N MET A 957 60.85 -58.35 -24.58
CA MET A 957 60.06 -58.18 -23.34
C MET A 957 59.49 -59.50 -22.79
N VAL A 958 59.06 -60.44 -23.64
CA VAL A 958 58.50 -61.73 -23.19
C VAL A 958 59.54 -62.56 -22.43
N LEU A 959 60.81 -62.46 -22.84
CA LEU A 959 61.93 -63.13 -22.18
C LEU A 959 62.22 -62.54 -20.78
N ALA A 960 61.93 -61.26 -20.56
CA ALA A 960 62.24 -60.53 -19.33
C ALA A 960 61.19 -60.66 -18.20
N CYS A 961 59.97 -61.15 -18.50
CA CYS A 961 58.95 -61.38 -17.47
C CYS A 961 59.42 -62.41 -16.41
N ARG A 962 59.17 -62.16 -15.12
CA ARG A 962 59.65 -63.03 -14.02
C ARG A 962 58.69 -64.16 -13.64
N THR A 963 57.39 -64.07 -13.94
CA THR A 963 56.41 -65.13 -13.63
C THR A 963 55.90 -65.85 -14.89
N ASN A 964 55.57 -67.13 -14.76
CA ASN A 964 54.95 -67.90 -15.85
C ASN A 964 53.51 -67.47 -16.16
N GLN A 965 52.83 -66.80 -15.22
CA GLN A 965 51.46 -66.34 -15.40
C GLN A 965 51.43 -65.09 -16.30
N ASP A 966 52.35 -64.14 -16.08
CA ASP A 966 52.52 -62.96 -16.94
C ASP A 966 53.03 -63.33 -18.34
N LYS A 967 53.99 -64.27 -18.43
CA LYS A 967 54.43 -64.82 -19.73
C LYS A 967 53.23 -65.39 -20.51
N ASN A 968 52.40 -66.22 -19.89
CA ASN A 968 51.21 -66.79 -20.54
C ASN A 968 50.16 -65.74 -20.94
N ALA A 969 49.98 -64.67 -20.16
CA ALA A 969 49.06 -63.59 -20.50
C ALA A 969 49.52 -62.80 -21.74
N VAL A 970 50.81 -62.47 -21.83
CA VAL A 970 51.39 -61.80 -23.01
C VAL A 970 51.39 -62.75 -24.22
N TYR A 971 51.78 -64.02 -24.03
CA TYR A 971 51.80 -65.02 -25.10
C TYR A 971 50.40 -65.29 -25.69
N LYS A 972 49.35 -65.42 -24.85
CA LYS A 972 47.95 -65.49 -25.31
C LYS A 972 47.51 -64.26 -26.10
N SER A 973 47.98 -63.06 -25.72
CA SER A 973 47.65 -61.82 -26.41
C SER A 973 48.29 -61.76 -27.80
N ILE A 974 49.54 -62.21 -27.93
CA ILE A 974 50.25 -62.35 -29.22
C ILE A 974 49.54 -63.40 -30.12
N LEU A 975 49.18 -64.56 -29.56
CA LEU A 975 48.46 -65.63 -30.29
C LEU A 975 47.07 -65.20 -30.77
N CYS A 976 46.37 -64.35 -30.02
CA CYS A 976 45.08 -63.78 -30.41
C CYS A 976 45.23 -62.71 -31.51
N LEU A 977 46.34 -61.96 -31.52
CA LEU A 977 46.68 -61.00 -32.57
C LEU A 977 47.05 -61.70 -33.88
N THR A 978 47.89 -62.74 -33.85
CA THR A 978 48.25 -63.50 -35.05
C THR A 978 47.05 -64.24 -35.63
N GLN A 979 46.17 -64.82 -34.80
CA GLN A 979 44.90 -65.42 -35.25
C GLN A 979 43.87 -64.43 -35.82
N LYS A 980 44.01 -63.11 -35.56
CA LYS A 980 43.13 -62.07 -36.11
C LYS A 980 43.69 -61.37 -37.34
N LEU A 981 45.02 -61.27 -37.46
CA LEU A 981 45.69 -60.75 -38.65
C LEU A 981 45.80 -61.80 -39.76
N TYR A 982 45.91 -63.08 -39.39
CA TYR A 982 45.90 -64.22 -40.30
C TYR A 982 44.80 -65.20 -39.88
N GLY A 983 43.71 -65.25 -40.66
CA GLY A 983 42.66 -66.24 -40.46
C GLY A 983 43.23 -67.66 -40.46
N ARG A 984 42.80 -68.47 -39.48
CA ARG A 984 43.22 -69.87 -39.23
C ARG A 984 43.29 -70.75 -40.51
N PRO A 985 43.98 -71.91 -40.47
CA PRO A 985 45.29 -72.17 -39.86
C PRO A 985 46.18 -73.07 -40.76
N HIS A 986 47.51 -73.02 -40.64
CA HIS A 986 48.35 -74.11 -41.15
C HIS A 986 49.34 -74.64 -40.12
N ARG A 987 49.53 -75.96 -40.16
CA ARG A 987 50.39 -76.76 -39.29
C ARG A 987 51.84 -76.64 -39.77
N GLY A 988 52.77 -76.63 -38.82
CA GLY A 988 54.21 -76.54 -39.01
C GLY A 988 54.84 -76.28 -37.65
#